data_AF-A0A9P4L4F1-F1
#
_entry.id   AF-A0A9P4L4F1-F1
#
_cell.length_a   1.000
_cell.length_b   1.000
_cell.length_c   1.000
_cell.angle_alpha   90.00
_cell.angle_beta   90.00
_cell.angle_gamma   90.00
#
_symmetry.space_group_name_H-M   'P 1'
#
loop_
_entity.id
_entity.type
_entity.pdbx_description
1 polymer ?
#
loop_
_entity_poly.entity_id
_entity_poly.type
_entity_poly.pdbx_seq_one_letter_code
_entity_poly.pdbx_strand_id
1 'polypeptide(L)'
;MLLLPRVRPALRTLPPTCSLARTSSPRRKLYLAPPYLLDDYIPRYQLISSIDASKKRSLAYAHLRECNLCPRLCGVNRYEETGVCLIGAGTVKVNTIAPHFGEEPCFQGHNGSGSVFFSGCSLRCCFCQNFDIAHQRNGFDLTPEQLAEWYMKLQEVGRVHNINLVTPEHVVPQVVLSILHARELGLRIPIIYNTSSFDSLESIQLLKGLVDIYLADFKVWSDKASKRLLKADNYTATAMESIKAMHEQVGDLCFTADGIAKKGVLVRHLVMPGMEDEGREIMKWLAENVSKDIMVHIMEQYFPRAHVGKKRRNSKGEIKVVEPGGAPISPAAKEQVRRQLERYYVTNKHNPLSIDPDITTMPLIAMDYVADVERAVHEVKVERDTWQAVALQYRTAFEAQTRRLQELQDICFATQAELENERAQQRRLYAKSGQGGNQRAGTIDSAEGLQRERPFGTAVVLSPRKTDSTHQRQSSNDCTNPLFNRVQLSMAQRNYGTALVEIERLLCGPLSSKARAEGLLLKSNVLRASGPDELYDALAACSEALELCDRLSELEAFLPRIQYQRGVLYYELRLLHQAREAFSTVSDDELLSARASEYRRSCDDEIDQLRVARRRPGFDEDRTTMGELLVELGEKGLDSKRRRTSAQLRQYAAAKAKRMSLPHRWVASKSDEH
;
A
#
# COMPACT_ATOMS: atom_id res chain seq x y z
N MET A 1 -47.78 38.74 -57.69
CA MET A 1 -47.83 37.26 -57.71
C MET A 1 -46.53 36.74 -58.30
N LEU A 2 -45.97 35.72 -57.65
CA LEU A 2 -44.56 35.29 -57.70
C LEU A 2 -44.07 34.72 -59.04
N LEU A 3 -42.74 34.77 -59.16
CA LEU A 3 -41.88 34.50 -60.30
C LEU A 3 -41.73 33.00 -60.64
N LEU A 4 -41.72 32.77 -61.96
CA LEU A 4 -41.13 31.68 -62.73
C LEU A 4 -39.59 31.52 -62.49
N PRO A 5 -38.84 30.63 -63.18
CA PRO A 5 -38.97 29.17 -63.37
C PRO A 5 -37.59 28.42 -63.48
N ARG A 6 -37.64 27.15 -63.93
CA ARG A 6 -36.68 26.41 -64.81
C ARG A 6 -35.66 25.40 -64.23
N VAL A 7 -36.13 24.15 -64.24
CA VAL A 7 -35.59 22.86 -64.76
C VAL A 7 -34.14 22.74 -65.30
N ARG A 8 -33.48 21.64 -64.84
CA ARG A 8 -32.59 20.61 -65.51
C ARG A 8 -31.20 20.47 -64.85
N PRO A 9 -30.45 19.34 -64.99
CA PRO A 9 -30.80 17.91 -65.14
C PRO A 9 -29.93 16.97 -64.24
N ALA A 10 -30.13 15.64 -64.36
CA ALA A 10 -29.36 14.59 -63.69
C ALA A 10 -27.91 14.44 -64.21
N LEU A 11 -26.96 14.14 -63.31
CA LEU A 11 -25.60 13.68 -63.63
C LEU A 11 -25.11 12.65 -62.60
N ARG A 12 -24.35 11.68 -63.13
CA ARG A 12 -23.93 10.41 -62.55
C ARG A 12 -22.99 10.53 -61.34
N THR A 13 -23.07 9.46 -60.56
CA THR A 13 -22.27 9.02 -59.40
C THR A 13 -20.75 9.08 -59.57
N LEU A 14 -20.07 9.64 -58.58
CA LEU A 14 -18.67 9.35 -58.21
C LEU A 14 -18.67 8.73 -56.80
N PRO A 15 -17.84 7.71 -56.50
CA PRO A 15 -17.85 7.04 -55.20
C PRO A 15 -17.16 7.90 -54.13
N PRO A 16 -17.63 7.90 -52.87
CA PRO A 16 -16.92 8.57 -51.80
C PRO A 16 -15.67 7.77 -51.44
N THR A 17 -14.57 8.49 -51.39
CA THR A 17 -13.26 8.07 -50.89
C THR A 17 -13.36 7.49 -49.48
N CYS A 18 -12.75 6.32 -49.35
CA CYS A 18 -12.43 5.56 -48.14
C CYS A 18 -12.34 6.40 -46.85
N SER A 19 -13.37 6.33 -46.02
CA SER A 19 -13.30 6.75 -44.62
C SER A 19 -12.41 5.77 -43.86
N LEU A 20 -11.29 6.25 -43.34
CA LEU A 20 -10.46 5.52 -42.37
C LEU A 20 -11.34 4.94 -41.27
N ALA A 21 -11.42 3.61 -41.23
CA ALA A 21 -12.06 2.88 -40.15
C ALA A 21 -11.35 3.26 -38.85
N ARG A 22 -12.04 4.02 -38.00
CA ARG A 22 -11.67 4.19 -36.59
C ARG A 22 -11.61 2.79 -36.00
N THR A 23 -10.39 2.30 -35.76
CA THR A 23 -10.14 1.13 -34.94
C THR A 23 -10.77 1.38 -33.57
N SER A 24 -11.92 0.75 -33.32
CA SER A 24 -12.52 0.72 -32.00
C SER A 24 -11.58 -0.04 -31.08
N SER A 25 -10.90 0.66 -30.19
CA SER A 25 -10.28 0.02 -29.03
C SER A 25 -11.34 -0.80 -28.30
N PRO A 26 -10.98 -1.93 -27.66
CA PRO A 26 -11.90 -2.63 -26.77
C PRO A 26 -12.19 -1.67 -25.61
N ARG A 27 -13.29 -0.92 -25.72
CA ARG A 27 -13.82 -0.15 -24.61
C ARG A 27 -14.18 -1.17 -23.54
N ARG A 28 -13.47 -1.15 -22.41
CA ARG A 28 -14.00 -1.76 -21.17
C ARG A 28 -15.44 -1.25 -21.06
N LYS A 29 -16.41 -2.17 -21.08
CA LYS A 29 -17.79 -1.81 -20.76
C LYS A 29 -17.76 -1.37 -19.30
N LEU A 30 -17.76 -0.06 -19.07
CA LEU A 30 -18.02 0.49 -17.76
C LEU A 30 -19.45 0.05 -17.41
N TYR A 31 -19.59 -0.70 -16.32
CA TYR A 31 -20.89 -1.07 -15.76
C TYR A 31 -21.56 0.09 -15.02
N LEU A 32 -20.91 1.27 -15.00
CA LEU A 32 -21.46 2.50 -14.44
C LEU A 32 -22.50 3.08 -15.39
N ALA A 33 -23.69 3.35 -14.86
CA ALA A 33 -24.73 4.02 -15.61
C ALA A 33 -24.27 5.43 -16.04
N PRO A 34 -24.72 5.95 -17.21
CA PRO A 34 -24.41 7.31 -17.67
C PRO A 34 -24.49 8.43 -16.60
N PRO A 35 -25.44 8.46 -15.64
CA PRO A 35 -25.48 9.50 -14.61
C PRO A 35 -24.22 9.60 -13.72
N TYR A 36 -23.43 8.52 -13.62
CA TYR A 36 -22.20 8.50 -12.81
C TYR A 36 -20.94 8.72 -13.63
N LEU A 37 -21.08 8.90 -14.95
CA LEU A 37 -19.98 9.13 -15.87
C LEU A 37 -19.90 10.62 -16.24
N LEU A 38 -18.73 11.21 -16.05
CA LEU A 38 -18.42 12.57 -16.45
C LEU A 38 -17.72 12.55 -17.80
N ASP A 39 -18.29 13.26 -18.78
CA ASP A 39 -17.64 13.51 -20.07
C ASP A 39 -16.47 14.48 -19.90
N ASP A 40 -16.72 15.56 -19.16
CA ASP A 40 -15.74 16.60 -18.83
C ASP A 40 -15.73 16.87 -17.32
N TYR A 41 -14.56 17.27 -16.80
CA TYR A 41 -14.39 17.61 -15.40
C TYR A 41 -13.50 18.83 -15.23
N ILE A 42 -13.98 19.80 -14.45
CA ILE A 42 -13.23 20.99 -14.02
C ILE A 42 -13.24 20.99 -12.49
N PRO A 43 -12.08 21.07 -11.82
CA PRO A 43 -12.04 21.15 -10.36
C PRO A 43 -12.84 22.34 -9.83
N ARG A 44 -13.62 22.11 -8.77
CA ARG A 44 -14.56 23.09 -8.21
C ARG A 44 -13.87 24.37 -7.77
N TYR A 45 -12.67 24.27 -7.20
CA TYR A 45 -11.91 25.45 -6.79
C TYR A 45 -11.53 26.36 -7.98
N GLN A 46 -11.54 25.87 -9.23
CA GLN A 46 -11.33 26.71 -10.41
C GLN A 46 -12.57 27.53 -10.78
N LEU A 47 -13.76 27.05 -10.41
CA LEU A 47 -15.06 27.64 -10.75
C LEU A 47 -15.47 28.81 -9.84
N ILE A 48 -14.76 29.00 -8.72
CA ILE A 48 -15.10 30.07 -7.76
C ILE A 48 -14.70 31.44 -8.29
N SER A 49 -15.52 32.46 -8.04
CA SER A 49 -15.19 33.84 -8.39
C SER A 49 -14.02 34.38 -7.54
N SER A 50 -13.37 35.45 -8.01
CA SER A 50 -12.35 36.16 -7.22
C SER A 50 -12.92 36.75 -5.92
N ILE A 51 -14.18 37.18 -5.95
CA ILE A 51 -14.92 37.69 -4.79
C ILE A 51 -15.11 36.58 -3.75
N ASP A 52 -15.57 35.41 -4.18
CA ASP A 52 -15.81 34.27 -3.27
C ASP A 52 -14.50 33.72 -2.71
N ALA A 53 -13.43 33.68 -3.52
CA ALA A 53 -12.10 33.35 -3.05
C ALA A 53 -11.64 34.32 -1.94
N SER A 54 -11.82 35.63 -2.14
CA SER A 54 -11.47 36.64 -1.14
C SER A 54 -12.28 36.49 0.16
N LYS A 55 -13.61 36.29 0.05
CA LYS A 55 -14.47 36.02 1.20
C LYS A 55 -14.02 34.78 1.98
N LYS A 56 -13.67 33.70 1.28
CA LYS A 56 -13.16 32.47 1.90
C LYS A 56 -11.84 32.69 2.62
N ARG A 57 -10.90 33.48 2.07
CA ARG A 57 -9.66 33.86 2.79
C ARG A 57 -9.97 34.61 4.08
N SER A 58 -10.87 35.60 4.01
CA SER A 58 -11.28 36.37 5.18
C SER A 58 -11.92 35.49 6.27
N LEU A 59 -12.84 34.60 5.87
CA LEU A 59 -13.46 33.64 6.79
C LEU A 59 -12.44 32.67 7.39
N ALA A 60 -11.50 32.17 6.60
CA ALA A 60 -10.42 31.31 7.10
C ALA A 60 -9.65 31.99 8.24
N TYR A 61 -9.27 33.26 8.08
CA TYR A 61 -8.62 34.02 9.15
C TYR A 61 -9.53 34.27 10.36
N ALA A 62 -10.84 34.47 10.15
CA ALA A 62 -11.80 34.61 11.24
C ALA A 62 -11.88 33.32 12.09
N HIS A 63 -11.98 32.15 11.45
CA HIS A 63 -11.97 30.86 12.14
C HIS A 63 -10.65 30.58 12.89
N LEU A 64 -9.54 31.19 12.49
CA LEU A 64 -8.28 31.11 13.25
C LEU A 64 -8.28 32.01 14.49
N ARG A 65 -9.02 33.13 14.49
CA ARG A 65 -9.16 34.02 15.64
C ARG A 65 -10.13 33.48 16.70
N GLU A 66 -11.13 32.71 16.27
CA GLU A 66 -12.10 32.05 17.16
C GLU A 66 -12.35 30.62 16.66
N CYS A 67 -11.58 29.66 17.20
CA CYS A 67 -11.54 28.31 16.65
C CYS A 67 -12.80 27.48 16.93
N ASN A 68 -13.55 27.19 15.87
CA ASN A 68 -14.71 26.29 15.84
C ASN A 68 -14.58 25.19 14.77
N LEU A 69 -13.35 24.82 14.40
CA LEU A 69 -13.07 23.92 13.26
C LEU A 69 -13.49 22.46 13.46
N CYS A 70 -13.65 22.04 14.70
CA CYS A 70 -14.05 20.69 15.04
C CYS A 70 -15.10 20.73 16.16
N PRO A 71 -15.85 19.63 16.38
CA PRO A 71 -16.91 19.57 17.38
C PRO A 71 -16.45 19.77 18.83
N ARG A 72 -15.14 19.89 19.08
CA ARG A 72 -14.61 20.29 20.40
C ARG A 72 -14.82 21.77 20.72
N LEU A 73 -15.09 22.61 19.70
CA LEU A 73 -15.45 24.03 19.84
C LEU A 73 -14.60 24.78 20.87
N CYS A 74 -13.28 24.68 20.75
CA CYS A 74 -12.37 25.19 21.79
C CYS A 74 -12.34 26.72 21.89
N GLY A 75 -12.81 27.46 20.88
CA GLY A 75 -12.92 28.93 20.90
C GLY A 75 -11.59 29.69 20.90
N VAL A 76 -10.46 29.02 21.06
CA VAL A 76 -9.14 29.64 21.18
C VAL A 76 -8.78 30.50 19.97
N ASN A 77 -8.06 31.59 20.25
CA ASN A 77 -7.39 32.39 19.23
C ASN A 77 -6.04 31.73 18.88
N ARG A 78 -5.96 31.13 17.68
CA ARG A 78 -4.79 30.38 17.21
C ARG A 78 -3.57 31.22 16.91
N TYR A 79 -3.71 32.55 16.91
CA TYR A 79 -2.57 33.47 16.82
C TYR A 79 -1.86 33.65 18.16
N GLU A 80 -2.51 33.30 19.26
CA GLU A 80 -2.01 33.51 20.62
C GLU A 80 -1.72 32.18 21.33
N GLU A 81 -2.62 31.19 21.20
CA GLU A 81 -2.49 29.90 21.87
C GLU A 81 -2.98 28.73 21.00
N THR A 82 -2.70 27.49 21.41
CA THR A 82 -3.13 26.29 20.68
C THR A 82 -4.21 25.52 21.44
N GLY A 83 -5.20 25.00 20.72
CA GLY A 83 -6.18 24.07 21.29
C GLY A 83 -5.64 22.65 21.50
N VAL A 84 -6.53 21.69 21.78
CA VAL A 84 -6.20 20.27 21.99
C VAL A 84 -5.46 19.63 20.81
N CYS A 85 -5.60 20.18 19.60
CA CYS A 85 -4.88 19.73 18.41
C CYS A 85 -3.41 20.16 18.36
N LEU A 86 -2.98 21.11 19.21
CA LEU A 86 -1.61 21.63 19.29
C LEU A 86 -1.12 22.33 18.00
N ILE A 87 -2.04 22.86 17.19
CA ILE A 87 -1.74 23.59 15.95
C ILE A 87 -2.15 25.06 16.08
N GLY A 88 -1.21 25.96 15.76
CA GLY A 88 -1.43 27.41 15.73
C GLY A 88 -1.94 27.91 14.38
N ALA A 89 -1.91 29.23 14.16
CA ALA A 89 -2.46 29.86 12.96
C ALA A 89 -1.55 29.78 11.72
N GLY A 90 -0.25 30.01 11.88
CA GLY A 90 0.65 30.28 10.76
C GLY A 90 1.07 29.07 9.92
N THR A 91 1.10 27.87 10.52
CA THR A 91 1.57 26.66 9.85
C THR A 91 0.68 25.47 10.13
N VAL A 92 0.70 24.51 9.21
CA VAL A 92 0.24 23.14 9.42
C VAL A 92 1.42 22.26 9.75
N LYS A 93 1.18 21.16 10.47
CA LYS A 93 2.18 20.11 10.61
C LYS A 93 1.84 18.93 9.72
N VAL A 94 2.80 18.54 8.88
CA VAL A 94 2.66 17.44 7.92
C VAL A 94 3.72 16.39 8.19
N ASN A 95 3.32 15.13 8.25
CA ASN A 95 4.25 14.03 8.43
C ASN A 95 4.84 13.56 7.11
N THR A 96 3.98 13.32 6.12
CA THR A 96 4.35 12.75 4.82
C THR A 96 3.59 13.44 3.70
N ILE A 97 4.29 13.75 2.61
CA ILE A 97 3.73 14.23 1.34
C ILE A 97 4.34 13.38 0.23
N ALA A 98 3.54 12.56 -0.43
CA ALA A 98 4.02 11.67 -1.49
C ALA A 98 2.89 11.13 -2.36
N PRO A 99 3.18 10.66 -3.60
CA PRO A 99 2.29 9.75 -4.31
C PRO A 99 2.03 8.49 -3.46
N HIS A 100 0.76 8.20 -3.19
CA HIS A 100 0.32 7.11 -2.34
C HIS A 100 -0.53 6.12 -3.16
N PHE A 101 -0.23 4.83 -3.00
CA PHE A 101 -0.84 3.72 -3.74
C PHE A 101 -1.58 2.75 -2.80
N GLY A 102 -2.02 3.25 -1.65
CA GLY A 102 -2.82 2.49 -0.68
C GLY A 102 -4.29 2.95 -0.58
N GLU A 103 -4.70 3.96 -1.36
CA GLU A 103 -6.10 4.43 -1.38
C GLU A 103 -6.98 3.54 -2.25
N GLU A 104 -8.30 3.80 -2.27
CA GLU A 104 -9.23 3.07 -3.13
C GLU A 104 -8.79 3.15 -4.61
N PRO A 105 -8.97 2.07 -5.40
CA PRO A 105 -8.56 2.02 -6.80
C PRO A 105 -9.03 3.20 -7.65
N CYS A 106 -10.24 3.72 -7.36
CA CYS A 106 -10.83 4.86 -8.06
C CYS A 106 -10.15 6.20 -7.75
N PHE A 107 -9.39 6.33 -6.67
CA PHE A 107 -8.62 7.52 -6.34
C PHE A 107 -7.16 7.41 -6.76
N GLN A 108 -6.51 6.29 -6.47
CA GLN A 108 -5.10 6.14 -6.78
C GLN A 108 -4.83 6.00 -8.28
N GLY A 109 -5.76 5.39 -9.03
CA GLY A 109 -5.55 5.10 -10.44
C GLY A 109 -4.20 4.41 -10.71
N HIS A 110 -3.53 4.85 -11.78
CA HIS A 110 -2.21 4.32 -12.16
C HIS A 110 -1.01 5.15 -11.67
N ASN A 111 -1.22 6.39 -11.21
CA ASN A 111 -0.13 7.30 -10.79
C ASN A 111 -0.14 7.63 -9.29
N GLY A 112 -1.03 7.00 -8.53
CA GLY A 112 -1.20 7.27 -7.11
C GLY A 112 -2.05 8.52 -6.83
N SER A 113 -2.46 8.60 -5.56
CA SER A 113 -3.11 9.76 -4.95
C SER A 113 -2.03 10.64 -4.32
N GLY A 114 -2.05 11.96 -4.56
CA GLY A 114 -1.08 12.88 -3.98
C GLY A 114 -1.40 13.16 -2.52
N SER A 115 -1.04 12.23 -1.65
CA SER A 115 -1.46 12.26 -0.25
C SER A 115 -0.59 13.19 0.60
N VAL A 116 -1.28 13.96 1.43
CA VAL A 116 -0.73 14.86 2.46
C VAL A 116 -1.25 14.39 3.80
N PHE A 117 -0.40 13.74 4.57
CA PHE A 117 -0.73 13.23 5.90
C PHE A 117 -0.47 14.28 6.96
N PHE A 118 -1.53 14.97 7.38
CA PHE A 118 -1.44 15.94 8.47
C PHE A 118 -1.18 15.24 9.80
N SER A 119 -0.50 15.96 10.69
CA SER A 119 -0.27 15.49 12.05
C SER A 119 -1.22 16.13 13.04
N GLY A 120 -1.61 15.33 14.03
CA GLY A 120 -2.73 15.63 14.90
C GLY A 120 -4.05 15.14 14.31
N CYS A 121 -5.03 14.95 15.19
CA CYS A 121 -6.40 14.57 14.85
C CYS A 121 -7.34 15.12 15.93
N SER A 122 -8.62 15.32 15.61
CA SER A 122 -9.63 15.71 16.61
C SER A 122 -10.09 14.52 17.48
N LEU A 123 -9.90 13.30 16.98
CA LEU A 123 -10.22 12.03 17.65
C LEU A 123 -8.99 11.39 18.32
N ARG A 124 -9.23 10.42 19.22
CA ARG A 124 -8.17 9.59 19.82
C ARG A 124 -8.53 8.11 19.78
N CYS A 125 -8.69 7.60 18.55
CA CYS A 125 -9.09 6.22 18.31
C CYS A 125 -8.14 5.21 18.98
N CYS A 126 -8.66 4.30 19.81
CA CYS A 126 -7.85 3.31 20.50
C CYS A 126 -7.23 2.26 19.56
N PHE A 127 -7.75 2.17 18.34
CA PHE A 127 -7.35 1.26 17.26
C PHE A 127 -6.67 1.99 16.08
N CYS A 128 -6.25 3.25 16.27
CA CYS A 128 -5.69 4.08 15.20
C CYS A 128 -4.49 3.40 14.50
N GLN A 129 -4.60 3.16 13.19
CA GLN A 129 -3.49 2.63 12.38
C GLN A 129 -2.34 3.66 12.28
N ASN A 130 -2.70 4.94 12.20
CA ASN A 130 -1.80 6.08 12.08
C ASN A 130 -1.51 6.77 13.43
N PHE A 131 -1.44 5.99 14.51
CA PHE A 131 -1.30 6.50 15.88
C PHE A 131 -0.11 7.46 16.06
N ASP A 132 1.01 7.14 15.41
CA ASP A 132 2.27 7.87 15.42
C ASP A 132 2.20 9.26 14.78
N ILE A 133 1.20 9.52 13.93
CA ILE A 133 0.98 10.84 13.32
C ILE A 133 -0.32 11.51 13.81
N ALA A 134 -1.34 10.73 14.18
CA ALA A 134 -2.63 11.26 14.63
C ALA A 134 -2.62 11.69 16.10
N HIS A 135 -1.89 10.97 16.96
CA HIS A 135 -1.85 11.24 18.41
C HIS A 135 -0.58 11.97 18.85
N GLN A 136 0.35 12.22 17.93
CA GLN A 136 1.61 12.89 18.20
C GLN A 136 1.85 14.01 17.18
N ARG A 137 2.56 15.05 17.61
CA ARG A 137 2.93 16.18 16.77
C ARG A 137 4.24 15.87 16.01
N ASN A 138 4.19 14.96 15.03
CA ASN A 138 5.36 14.48 14.28
C ASN A 138 5.47 15.16 12.89
N GLY A 139 6.66 15.20 12.27
CA GLY A 139 6.86 15.80 10.96
C GLY A 139 7.20 17.30 10.97
N PHE A 140 7.06 17.93 9.81
CA PHE A 140 7.56 19.28 9.52
C PHE A 140 6.43 20.31 9.41
N ASP A 141 6.73 21.56 9.74
CA ASP A 141 5.78 22.66 9.65
C ASP A 141 5.84 23.29 8.24
N LEU A 142 4.67 23.57 7.66
CA LEU A 142 4.52 24.25 6.37
C LEU A 142 3.53 25.41 6.47
N THR A 143 3.83 26.54 5.82
CA THR A 143 2.82 27.58 5.60
C THR A 143 1.81 27.14 4.53
N PRO A 144 0.63 27.77 4.43
CA PRO A 144 -0.32 27.51 3.34
C PRO A 144 0.31 27.63 1.94
N GLU A 145 1.20 28.59 1.73
CA GLU A 145 1.88 28.83 0.45
C GLU A 145 2.85 27.68 0.12
N GLN A 146 3.68 27.28 1.10
CA GLN A 146 4.59 26.14 0.93
C GLN A 146 3.82 24.83 0.69
N LEU A 147 2.68 24.65 1.35
CA LEU A 147 1.81 23.51 1.13
C LEU A 147 1.23 23.50 -0.29
N ALA A 148 0.85 24.66 -0.82
CA ALA A 148 0.45 24.83 -2.22
C ALA A 148 1.56 24.45 -3.22
N GLU A 149 2.80 24.87 -2.97
CA GLU A 149 3.95 24.46 -3.79
C GLU A 149 4.14 22.94 -3.80
N TRP A 150 3.88 22.27 -2.68
CA TRP A 150 3.89 20.80 -2.62
C TRP A 150 2.78 20.17 -3.46
N TYR A 151 1.59 20.76 -3.52
CA TYR A 151 0.53 20.30 -4.42
C TYR A 151 0.97 20.37 -5.89
N MET A 152 1.67 21.46 -6.26
CA MET A 152 2.21 21.60 -7.61
C MET A 152 3.28 20.55 -7.91
N LYS A 153 4.19 20.27 -6.98
CA LYS A 153 5.19 19.19 -7.13
C LYS A 153 4.54 17.83 -7.30
N LEU A 154 3.51 17.51 -6.52
CA LEU A 154 2.74 16.27 -6.66
C LEU A 154 2.09 16.18 -8.04
N GLN A 155 1.50 17.26 -8.53
CA GLN A 155 0.89 17.32 -9.86
C GLN A 155 1.91 17.19 -11.00
N GLU A 156 3.01 17.93 -10.95
CA GLU A 156 3.96 18.07 -12.07
C GLU A 156 4.98 16.93 -12.12
N VAL A 157 5.56 16.60 -10.96
CA VAL A 157 6.59 15.56 -10.83
C VAL A 157 5.95 14.22 -10.53
N GLY A 158 5.05 14.17 -9.53
CA GLY A 158 4.36 12.94 -9.14
C GLY A 158 3.33 12.46 -10.17
N ARG A 159 2.78 13.38 -10.99
CA ARG A 159 1.72 13.11 -11.99
C ARG A 159 0.51 12.40 -11.38
N VAL A 160 0.26 12.64 -10.10
CA VAL A 160 -0.82 12.02 -9.33
C VAL A 160 -2.19 12.41 -9.87
N HIS A 161 -3.20 11.60 -9.55
CA HIS A 161 -4.56 11.80 -10.05
C HIS A 161 -5.37 12.84 -9.28
N ASN A 162 -4.94 13.16 -8.05
CA ASN A 162 -5.61 14.05 -7.12
C ASN A 162 -4.63 14.54 -6.04
N ILE A 163 -5.01 15.57 -5.30
CA ILE A 163 -4.40 15.92 -4.01
C ILE A 163 -5.31 15.40 -2.90
N ASN A 164 -4.81 14.50 -2.06
CA ASN A 164 -5.57 13.89 -0.98
C ASN A 164 -5.11 14.40 0.38
N LEU A 165 -5.96 15.18 1.01
CA LEU A 165 -5.71 15.81 2.29
C LEU A 165 -6.21 14.87 3.39
N VAL A 166 -5.29 14.21 4.08
CA VAL A 166 -5.60 13.14 5.04
C VAL A 166 -5.58 13.65 6.46
N THR A 167 -6.71 13.55 7.15
CA THR A 167 -6.97 14.12 8.49
C THR A 167 -6.77 15.65 8.58
N PRO A 168 -7.38 16.47 7.69
CA PRO A 168 -7.22 17.92 7.68
C PRO A 168 -8.20 18.68 8.61
N GLU A 169 -9.05 18.01 9.39
CA GLU A 169 -10.20 18.60 10.12
C GLU A 169 -9.80 19.77 11.03
N HIS A 170 -8.67 19.64 11.72
CA HIS A 170 -8.16 20.65 12.64
C HIS A 170 -7.37 21.77 11.97
N VAL A 171 -7.18 21.74 10.63
CA VAL A 171 -6.38 22.70 9.84
C VAL A 171 -7.10 23.22 8.60
N VAL A 172 -8.43 23.14 8.58
CA VAL A 172 -9.26 23.54 7.43
C VAL A 172 -8.98 24.97 6.93
N PRO A 173 -8.80 26.01 7.77
CA PRO A 173 -8.46 27.35 7.30
C PRO A 173 -7.16 27.41 6.51
N GLN A 174 -6.11 26.75 7.01
CA GLN A 174 -4.83 26.70 6.32
C GLN A 174 -4.92 25.92 5.00
N VAL A 175 -5.70 24.84 4.97
CA VAL A 175 -6.01 24.08 3.75
C VAL A 175 -6.77 24.93 2.73
N VAL A 176 -7.73 25.74 3.16
CA VAL A 176 -8.47 26.64 2.27
C VAL A 176 -7.51 27.66 1.65
N LEU A 177 -6.63 28.25 2.46
CA LEU A 177 -5.60 29.17 1.98
C LEU A 177 -4.64 28.50 0.98
N SER A 178 -4.19 27.27 1.25
CA SER A 178 -3.30 26.54 0.34
C SER A 178 -3.98 26.17 -0.97
N ILE A 179 -5.24 25.70 -0.97
CA ILE A 179 -5.97 25.39 -2.22
C ILE A 179 -6.13 26.65 -3.07
N LEU A 180 -6.50 27.78 -2.45
CA LEU A 180 -6.65 29.05 -3.15
C LEU A 180 -5.34 29.55 -3.76
N HIS A 181 -4.21 29.34 -3.08
CA HIS A 181 -2.89 29.69 -3.61
C HIS A 181 -2.45 28.72 -4.72
N ALA A 182 -2.63 27.41 -4.53
CA ALA A 182 -2.29 26.40 -5.54
C ALA A 182 -3.09 26.59 -6.84
N ARG A 183 -4.35 27.06 -6.74
CA ARG A 183 -5.14 27.48 -7.90
C ARG A 183 -4.42 28.55 -8.72
N GLU A 184 -3.86 29.57 -8.07
CA GLU A 184 -3.12 30.66 -8.73
C GLU A 184 -1.83 30.15 -9.40
N LEU A 185 -1.22 29.10 -8.83
CA LEU A 185 -0.06 28.42 -9.39
C LEU A 185 -0.38 27.45 -10.54
N GLY A 186 -1.65 27.18 -10.83
CA GLY A 186 -2.07 26.32 -11.94
C GLY A 186 -2.43 24.87 -11.56
N LEU A 187 -2.85 24.62 -10.32
CA LEU A 187 -3.39 23.31 -9.92
C LEU A 187 -4.65 22.98 -10.74
N ARG A 188 -4.73 21.77 -11.29
CA ARG A 188 -5.79 21.30 -12.21
C ARG A 188 -6.34 19.91 -11.91
N ILE A 189 -5.93 19.30 -10.81
CA ILE A 189 -6.36 17.96 -10.40
C ILE A 189 -7.33 18.05 -9.19
N PRO A 190 -8.25 17.10 -9.01
CA PRO A 190 -9.22 17.11 -7.91
C PRO A 190 -8.58 17.18 -6.52
N ILE A 191 -9.27 17.84 -5.59
CA ILE A 191 -8.99 17.79 -4.15
C ILE A 191 -9.88 16.73 -3.49
N ILE A 192 -9.24 15.77 -2.81
CA ILE A 192 -9.89 14.82 -1.92
C ILE A 192 -9.72 15.30 -0.47
N TYR A 193 -10.82 15.35 0.25
CA TYR A 193 -10.87 15.62 1.69
C TYR A 193 -11.12 14.30 2.43
N ASN A 194 -10.06 13.71 2.99
CA ASN A 194 -10.09 12.41 3.67
C ASN A 194 -10.18 12.62 5.18
N THR A 195 -11.37 12.36 5.72
CA THR A 195 -11.79 12.78 7.06
C THR A 195 -12.34 11.64 7.90
N SER A 196 -12.23 11.79 9.21
CA SER A 196 -12.91 10.96 10.21
C SER A 196 -14.42 11.23 10.33
N SER A 197 -14.96 12.17 9.56
CA SER A 197 -16.33 12.72 9.62
C SER A 197 -16.67 13.40 10.94
N PHE A 198 -15.66 13.66 11.79
CA PHE A 198 -15.81 14.43 13.03
C PHE A 198 -15.46 15.91 12.80
N ASP A 199 -16.15 16.48 11.82
CA ASP A 199 -15.99 17.85 11.32
C ASP A 199 -17.07 18.78 11.87
N SER A 200 -16.76 20.07 12.00
CA SER A 200 -17.80 21.07 12.22
C SER A 200 -18.47 21.49 10.91
N LEU A 201 -19.75 21.88 10.98
CA LEU A 201 -20.48 22.38 9.81
C LEU A 201 -19.86 23.65 9.25
N GLU A 202 -19.28 24.48 10.11
CA GLU A 202 -18.55 25.69 9.72
C GLU A 202 -17.32 25.36 8.86
N SER A 203 -16.55 24.35 9.24
CA SER A 203 -15.42 23.85 8.44
C SER A 203 -15.87 23.33 7.07
N ILE A 204 -16.92 22.52 7.03
CA ILE A 204 -17.47 21.95 5.78
C ILE A 204 -18.00 23.07 4.88
N GLN A 205 -18.68 24.07 5.45
CA GLN A 205 -19.17 25.23 4.71
C GLN A 205 -18.02 26.08 4.14
N LEU A 206 -16.91 26.22 4.87
CA LEU A 206 -15.73 26.92 4.38
C LEU A 206 -15.10 26.20 3.16
N LEU A 207 -15.15 24.87 3.14
CA LEU A 207 -14.66 24.03 2.03
C LEU A 207 -15.59 24.04 0.80
N LYS A 208 -16.83 24.54 0.90
CA LYS A 208 -17.80 24.52 -0.19
C LYS A 208 -17.27 25.15 -1.46
N GLY A 209 -17.21 24.37 -2.53
CA GLY A 209 -16.69 24.82 -3.83
C GLY A 209 -15.17 24.77 -3.95
N LEU A 210 -14.45 24.25 -2.96
CA LEU A 210 -13.01 24.00 -3.03
C LEU A 210 -12.68 22.51 -3.15
N VAL A 211 -13.41 21.67 -2.40
CA VAL A 211 -13.24 20.22 -2.40
C VAL A 211 -14.09 19.60 -3.48
N ASP A 212 -13.54 18.60 -4.16
CA ASP A 212 -14.21 17.86 -5.22
C ASP A 212 -14.79 16.54 -4.71
N ILE A 213 -14.02 15.86 -3.86
CA ILE A 213 -14.35 14.54 -3.32
C ILE A 213 -14.23 14.55 -1.80
N TYR A 214 -15.24 14.02 -1.12
CA TYR A 214 -15.14 13.70 0.30
C TYR A 214 -14.94 12.20 0.47
N LEU A 215 -13.88 11.83 1.20
CA LEU A 215 -13.60 10.47 1.62
C LEU A 215 -13.85 10.39 3.13
N ALA A 216 -15.07 10.00 3.50
CA ALA A 216 -15.61 10.19 4.83
C ALA A 216 -15.65 8.86 5.60
N ASP A 217 -14.99 8.78 6.75
CA ASP A 217 -15.09 7.59 7.61
C ASP A 217 -16.31 7.68 8.52
N PHE A 218 -17.21 6.72 8.46
CA PHE A 218 -18.27 6.52 9.46
C PHE A 218 -17.90 5.31 10.34
N LYS A 219 -17.36 5.59 11.53
CA LYS A 219 -16.64 4.60 12.33
C LYS A 219 -17.52 3.74 13.25
N VAL A 220 -18.47 4.34 13.94
CA VAL A 220 -19.28 3.69 15.00
C VAL A 220 -20.66 4.34 15.08
N TRP A 221 -21.64 3.60 15.58
CA TRP A 221 -23.03 4.05 15.72
C TRP A 221 -23.40 4.43 17.15
N SER A 222 -23.00 3.63 18.16
CA SER A 222 -23.44 3.87 19.54
C SER A 222 -22.60 4.92 20.26
N ASP A 223 -23.22 5.71 21.14
CA ASP A 223 -22.51 6.65 22.02
C ASP A 223 -21.48 5.94 22.91
N LYS A 224 -21.82 4.74 23.37
CA LYS A 224 -20.92 3.90 24.17
C LYS A 224 -19.65 3.55 23.38
N ALA A 225 -19.79 3.16 22.11
CA ALA A 225 -18.66 2.89 21.23
C ALA A 225 -17.86 4.16 20.94
N SER A 226 -18.52 5.28 20.64
CA SER A 226 -17.91 6.59 20.40
C SER A 226 -16.98 6.99 21.56
N LYS A 227 -17.49 6.99 22.79
CA LYS A 227 -16.71 7.35 23.99
C LYS A 227 -15.60 6.35 24.26
N ARG A 228 -15.89 5.05 24.14
CA ARG A 228 -14.93 3.98 24.45
C ARG A 228 -13.79 3.95 23.45
N LEU A 229 -14.10 3.92 22.17
CA LEU A 229 -13.18 3.65 21.08
C LEU A 229 -12.57 4.91 20.48
N LEU A 230 -13.33 6.00 20.31
CA LEU A 230 -12.87 7.22 19.64
C LEU A 230 -12.43 8.34 20.61
N LYS A 231 -12.81 8.22 21.89
CA LYS A 231 -12.64 9.28 22.92
C LYS A 231 -13.30 10.60 22.50
N ALA A 232 -14.47 10.48 21.89
CA ALA A 232 -15.31 11.59 21.49
C ALA A 232 -16.74 11.34 21.99
N ASP A 233 -17.35 12.41 22.48
CA ASP A 233 -18.78 12.46 22.73
C ASP A 233 -19.49 12.84 21.42
N ASN A 234 -20.73 12.35 21.24
CA ASN A 234 -21.62 12.71 20.13
C ASN A 234 -21.07 12.46 18.70
N TYR A 235 -20.08 11.56 18.55
CA TYR A 235 -19.47 11.28 17.23
C TYR A 235 -20.51 10.93 16.16
N THR A 236 -21.45 10.03 16.47
CA THR A 236 -22.46 9.58 15.50
C THR A 236 -23.31 10.75 14.99
N ALA A 237 -23.79 11.61 15.89
CA ALA A 237 -24.58 12.79 15.51
C ALA A 237 -23.78 13.72 14.60
N THR A 238 -22.54 14.03 14.96
CA THR A 238 -21.65 14.83 14.12
C THR A 238 -21.37 14.18 12.77
N ALA A 239 -21.07 12.88 12.73
CA ALA A 239 -20.79 12.16 11.49
C ALA A 239 -21.99 12.16 10.55
N MET A 240 -23.21 12.01 11.08
CA MET A 240 -24.43 12.11 10.29
C MET A 240 -24.61 13.51 9.68
N GLU A 241 -24.45 14.56 10.48
CA GLU A 241 -24.57 15.95 10.00
C GLU A 241 -23.50 16.30 8.97
N SER A 242 -22.25 15.88 9.23
CA SER A 242 -21.10 16.17 8.38
C SER A 242 -21.22 15.47 7.02
N ILE A 243 -21.51 14.16 7.01
CA ILE A 243 -21.67 13.38 5.78
C ILE A 243 -22.82 13.91 4.94
N LYS A 244 -23.94 14.29 5.57
CA LYS A 244 -25.07 14.90 4.86
C LYS A 244 -24.67 16.23 4.22
N ALA A 245 -23.98 17.10 4.95
CA ALA A 245 -23.49 18.37 4.41
C ALA A 245 -22.46 18.18 3.28
N MET A 246 -21.59 17.17 3.37
CA MET A 246 -20.65 16.80 2.30
C MET A 246 -21.40 16.35 1.04
N HIS A 247 -22.39 15.46 1.19
CA HIS A 247 -23.20 14.96 0.08
C HIS A 247 -24.02 16.09 -0.57
N GLU A 248 -24.64 16.98 0.20
CA GLU A 248 -25.32 18.16 -0.34
C GLU A 248 -24.40 19.05 -1.19
N GLN A 249 -23.10 19.06 -0.90
CA GLN A 249 -22.13 19.84 -1.67
C GLN A 249 -21.69 19.16 -2.97
N VAL A 250 -21.44 17.86 -2.96
CA VAL A 250 -20.78 17.17 -4.10
C VAL A 250 -21.59 16.02 -4.70
N GLY A 251 -22.63 15.54 -4.05
CA GLY A 251 -23.49 14.45 -4.49
C GLY A 251 -22.83 13.07 -4.44
N ASP A 252 -23.42 12.11 -5.17
CA ASP A 252 -22.90 10.76 -5.33
C ASP A 252 -21.60 10.74 -6.15
N LEU A 253 -20.81 9.68 -5.99
CA LEU A 253 -19.49 9.58 -6.60
C LEU A 253 -19.58 9.39 -8.12
N CYS A 254 -18.93 10.28 -8.86
CA CYS A 254 -18.85 10.27 -10.31
C CYS A 254 -17.41 10.09 -10.80
N PHE A 255 -17.28 9.47 -11.98
CA PHE A 255 -16.02 9.00 -12.55
C PHE A 255 -15.83 9.51 -13.96
N THR A 256 -14.58 9.58 -14.41
CA THR A 256 -14.25 9.69 -15.84
C THR A 256 -14.21 8.30 -16.51
N ALA A 257 -14.17 8.26 -17.85
CA ALA A 257 -14.19 7.01 -18.62
C ALA A 257 -12.99 6.06 -18.37
N ASP A 258 -11.93 6.55 -17.73
CA ASP A 258 -10.79 5.77 -17.25
C ASP A 258 -11.05 5.07 -15.89
N GLY A 259 -12.21 5.32 -15.27
CA GLY A 259 -12.58 4.78 -13.96
C GLY A 259 -12.05 5.57 -12.76
N ILE A 260 -11.48 6.76 -12.99
CA ILE A 260 -10.97 7.62 -11.92
C ILE A 260 -12.08 8.52 -11.40
N ALA A 261 -12.29 8.53 -10.08
CA ALA A 261 -13.25 9.38 -9.43
C ALA A 261 -12.81 10.85 -9.51
N LYS A 262 -13.76 11.75 -9.82
CA LYS A 262 -13.49 13.19 -9.92
C LYS A 262 -14.32 14.05 -8.99
N LYS A 263 -15.49 13.57 -8.57
CA LYS A 263 -16.42 14.33 -7.72
C LYS A 263 -17.31 13.38 -6.93
N GLY A 264 -17.70 13.78 -5.72
CA GLY A 264 -18.76 13.12 -4.95
C GLY A 264 -18.29 12.61 -3.59
N VAL A 265 -19.14 11.84 -2.91
CA VAL A 265 -18.83 11.27 -1.59
C VAL A 265 -18.59 9.76 -1.70
N LEU A 266 -17.50 9.31 -1.09
CA LEU A 266 -17.27 7.90 -0.75
C LEU A 266 -17.23 7.77 0.77
N VAL A 267 -18.09 6.91 1.32
CA VAL A 267 -18.10 6.63 2.76
C VAL A 267 -17.31 5.35 3.05
N ARG A 268 -16.38 5.40 4.00
CA ARG A 268 -15.68 4.22 4.50
C ARG A 268 -16.26 3.77 5.82
N HIS A 269 -16.46 2.47 5.97
CA HIS A 269 -16.85 1.86 7.23
C HIS A 269 -15.93 0.68 7.56
N LEU A 270 -15.17 0.82 8.64
CA LEU A 270 -14.39 -0.29 9.20
C LEU A 270 -15.30 -1.13 10.09
N VAL A 271 -15.57 -2.37 9.68
CA VAL A 271 -16.35 -3.31 10.49
C VAL A 271 -15.49 -3.77 11.66
N MET A 272 -15.82 -3.29 12.86
CA MET A 272 -15.12 -3.68 14.08
C MET A 272 -15.55 -5.09 14.50
N PRO A 273 -14.63 -5.99 14.91
CA PRO A 273 -14.99 -7.35 15.32
C PRO A 273 -16.04 -7.38 16.44
N GLY A 274 -17.15 -8.10 16.22
CA GLY A 274 -18.26 -8.23 17.17
C GLY A 274 -19.14 -6.98 17.28
N MET A 275 -19.09 -6.09 16.30
CA MET A 275 -19.88 -4.85 16.23
C MET A 275 -20.58 -4.68 14.87
N GLU A 276 -20.92 -5.79 14.21
CA GLU A 276 -21.55 -5.83 12.89
C GLU A 276 -22.92 -5.14 12.89
N ASP A 277 -23.62 -5.15 14.04
CA ASP A 277 -24.88 -4.42 14.22
C ASP A 277 -24.72 -2.91 14.07
N GLU A 278 -23.59 -2.33 14.51
CA GLU A 278 -23.35 -0.90 14.28
C GLU A 278 -23.20 -0.58 12.80
N GLY A 279 -22.55 -1.47 12.05
CA GLY A 279 -22.44 -1.34 10.60
C GLY A 279 -23.80 -1.41 9.90
N ARG A 280 -24.69 -2.30 10.34
CA ARG A 280 -26.07 -2.38 9.82
C ARG A 280 -26.83 -1.06 9.98
N GLU A 281 -26.77 -0.45 11.16
CA GLU A 281 -27.43 0.83 11.44
C GLU A 281 -26.84 1.97 10.60
N ILE A 282 -25.51 2.01 10.44
CA ILE A 282 -24.83 2.99 9.58
C ILE A 282 -25.32 2.87 8.13
N MET A 283 -25.35 1.65 7.56
CA MET A 283 -25.81 1.45 6.18
C MET A 283 -27.27 1.83 5.99
N LYS A 284 -28.13 1.47 6.96
CA LYS A 284 -29.54 1.84 6.95
C LYS A 284 -29.70 3.36 6.94
N TRP A 285 -29.01 4.05 7.83
CA TRP A 285 -29.09 5.50 7.91
C TRP A 285 -28.62 6.19 6.63
N LEU A 286 -27.50 5.74 6.04
CA LEU A 286 -26.98 6.28 4.77
C LEU A 286 -28.01 6.16 3.65
N ALA A 287 -28.63 4.97 3.51
CA ALA A 287 -29.63 4.71 2.47
C ALA A 287 -30.94 5.49 2.67
N GLU A 288 -31.32 5.77 3.92
CA GLU A 288 -32.55 6.50 4.26
C GLU A 288 -32.38 8.02 4.23
N ASN A 289 -31.19 8.54 4.54
CA ASN A 289 -30.99 9.97 4.83
C ASN A 289 -30.00 10.69 3.90
N VAL A 290 -29.15 9.95 3.17
CA VAL A 290 -28.14 10.53 2.28
C VAL A 290 -28.41 10.20 0.82
N SER A 291 -28.20 8.94 0.43
CA SER A 291 -28.51 8.46 -0.92
C SER A 291 -28.48 6.93 -0.94
N LYS A 292 -29.32 6.32 -1.78
CA LYS A 292 -29.25 4.87 -2.06
C LYS A 292 -28.13 4.53 -3.04
N ASP A 293 -27.62 5.53 -3.74
CA ASP A 293 -26.53 5.43 -4.72
C ASP A 293 -25.17 5.85 -4.14
N ILE A 294 -25.12 6.20 -2.84
CA ILE A 294 -23.85 6.56 -2.20
C ILE A 294 -22.89 5.38 -2.22
N MET A 295 -21.66 5.63 -2.66
CA MET A 295 -20.66 4.57 -2.70
C MET A 295 -20.05 4.36 -1.32
N VAL A 296 -20.07 3.10 -0.88
CA VAL A 296 -19.53 2.70 0.42
C VAL A 296 -18.39 1.72 0.22
N HIS A 297 -17.25 1.97 0.88
CA HIS A 297 -16.17 1.01 1.02
C HIS A 297 -16.24 0.37 2.42
N ILE A 298 -16.64 -0.90 2.44
CA ILE A 298 -16.60 -1.73 3.64
C ILE A 298 -15.16 -2.24 3.82
N MET A 299 -14.48 -1.74 4.85
CA MET A 299 -13.09 -2.11 5.11
C MET A 299 -13.02 -3.37 5.97
N GLU A 300 -12.36 -4.41 5.47
CA GLU A 300 -12.07 -5.65 6.19
C GLU A 300 -10.72 -5.61 6.96
N GLN A 301 -9.98 -4.51 6.83
CA GLN A 301 -8.60 -4.36 7.27
C GLN A 301 -8.44 -4.01 8.76
N TYR A 302 -9.24 -4.62 9.64
CA TYR A 302 -9.03 -4.42 11.07
C TYR A 302 -7.64 -4.96 11.47
N PHE A 303 -6.76 -4.05 11.85
CA PHE A 303 -5.41 -4.38 12.31
C PHE A 303 -5.21 -3.84 13.73
N PRO A 304 -5.00 -4.71 14.74
CA PRO A 304 -4.90 -4.28 16.13
C PRO A 304 -3.62 -3.46 16.36
N ARG A 305 -3.76 -2.13 16.42
CA ARG A 305 -2.66 -1.17 16.65
C ARG A 305 -3.00 -0.20 17.80
N ALA A 306 -2.10 0.75 18.05
CA ALA A 306 -2.24 1.81 19.05
C ALA A 306 -2.36 1.29 20.49
N HIS A 307 -3.57 1.26 21.04
CA HIS A 307 -3.84 0.90 22.44
C HIS A 307 -4.51 -0.47 22.59
N VAL A 308 -4.80 -1.16 21.49
CA VAL A 308 -5.36 -2.52 21.51
C VAL A 308 -4.39 -3.47 22.23
N GLY A 309 -4.91 -4.27 23.16
CA GLY A 309 -4.12 -5.24 23.96
C GLY A 309 -3.21 -4.65 25.04
N LYS A 310 -3.08 -3.32 25.15
CA LYS A 310 -2.25 -2.70 26.20
C LYS A 310 -2.98 -2.74 27.55
N LYS A 311 -2.31 -3.27 28.58
CA LYS A 311 -2.81 -3.24 29.97
C LYS A 311 -3.13 -1.78 30.35
N ARG A 312 -4.33 -1.53 30.88
CA ARG A 312 -4.67 -0.20 31.42
C ARG A 312 -3.63 0.14 32.49
N ARG A 313 -2.92 1.26 32.32
CA ARG A 313 -2.13 1.83 33.42
C ARG A 313 -3.13 2.34 34.44
N ASN A 314 -3.29 1.63 35.55
CA ASN A 314 -3.90 2.21 36.75
C ASN A 314 -3.00 3.36 37.19
N SER A 315 -3.45 4.60 36.99
CA SER A 315 -2.92 5.75 37.72
C SER A 315 -3.15 5.49 39.20
N LYS A 316 -2.08 5.21 39.96
CA LYS A 316 -2.10 4.71 41.35
C LYS A 316 -2.89 5.62 42.30
N GLY A 317 -3.67 5.01 43.19
CA GLY A 317 -4.16 5.62 44.44
C GLY A 317 -5.30 4.79 45.08
N GLU A 318 -5.01 4.17 46.23
CA GLU A 318 -5.94 3.55 47.20
C GLU A 318 -7.10 2.68 46.67
N ILE A 319 -7.05 1.39 47.04
CA ILE A 319 -8.23 0.53 47.01
C ILE A 319 -9.21 1.06 48.08
N LYS A 320 -10.16 1.93 47.69
CA LYS A 320 -11.41 2.03 48.42
C LYS A 320 -12.26 0.81 48.04
N VAL A 321 -12.11 -0.26 48.80
CA VAL A 321 -13.16 -1.27 48.89
C VAL A 321 -14.33 -0.56 49.55
N VAL A 322 -15.33 -0.19 48.77
CA VAL A 322 -16.66 0.06 49.32
C VAL A 322 -17.32 -1.30 49.33
N GLU A 323 -17.40 -1.91 50.51
CA GLU A 323 -18.29 -3.06 50.68
C GLU A 323 -19.74 -2.60 50.58
N PRO A 324 -20.64 -3.43 50.00
CA PRO A 324 -22.04 -3.09 49.88
C PRO A 324 -22.71 -3.19 51.27
N GLY A 325 -23.18 -2.06 51.80
CA GLY A 325 -24.19 -2.05 52.88
C GLY A 325 -23.75 -1.70 54.31
N GLY A 326 -22.59 -1.07 54.55
CA GLY A 326 -22.21 -0.62 55.90
C GLY A 326 -22.28 0.89 56.10
N ALA A 327 -23.09 1.37 57.05
CA ALA A 327 -23.16 2.80 57.41
C ALA A 327 -21.80 3.35 57.89
N PRO A 328 -21.47 4.63 57.61
CA PRO A 328 -20.17 5.19 57.94
C PRO A 328 -19.96 5.27 59.45
N ILE A 329 -18.94 4.56 59.94
CA ILE A 329 -18.49 4.59 61.33
C ILE A 329 -17.86 5.96 61.63
N SER A 330 -18.26 6.57 62.75
CA SER A 330 -17.82 7.91 63.13
C SER A 330 -16.31 7.98 63.45
N PRO A 331 -15.67 9.14 63.29
CA PRO A 331 -14.23 9.32 63.52
C PRO A 331 -13.75 8.91 64.91
N ALA A 332 -14.63 9.00 65.93
CA ALA A 332 -14.31 8.63 67.31
C ALA A 332 -14.08 7.12 67.48
N ALA A 333 -14.84 6.29 66.75
CA ALA A 333 -14.68 4.83 66.80
C ALA A 333 -13.40 4.37 66.10
N LYS A 334 -12.93 5.09 65.06
CA LYS A 334 -11.64 4.82 64.41
C LYS A 334 -10.45 5.08 65.34
N GLU A 335 -10.51 6.13 66.14
CA GLU A 335 -9.47 6.47 67.11
C GLU A 335 -9.42 5.46 68.27
N GLN A 336 -10.58 4.92 68.69
CA GLN A 336 -10.65 3.91 69.74
C GLN A 336 -10.05 2.56 69.31
N VAL A 337 -10.32 2.14 68.07
CA VAL A 337 -9.73 0.91 67.48
C VAL A 337 -8.22 1.06 67.30
N ARG A 338 -7.75 2.25 66.89
CA ARG A 338 -6.33 2.55 66.77
C ARG A 338 -5.60 2.42 68.12
N ARG A 339 -6.19 2.94 69.20
CA ARG A 339 -5.64 2.83 70.57
C ARG A 339 -5.68 1.41 71.15
N GLN A 340 -6.58 0.55 70.66
CA GLN A 340 -6.62 -0.86 71.03
C GLN A 340 -5.52 -1.65 70.29
N LEU A 341 -5.31 -1.36 69.01
CA LEU A 341 -4.23 -1.97 68.21
C LEU A 341 -2.84 -1.56 68.71
N GLU A 342 -2.63 -0.28 69.05
CA GLU A 342 -1.37 0.19 69.63
C GLU A 342 -1.09 -0.49 71.00
N ARG A 343 -2.13 -0.75 71.80
CA ARG A 343 -1.99 -1.53 73.05
C ARG A 343 -1.58 -2.98 72.79
N TYR A 344 -2.16 -3.62 71.78
CA TYR A 344 -1.90 -5.01 71.40
C TYR A 344 -0.47 -5.22 70.87
N TYR A 345 0.07 -4.25 70.12
CA TYR A 345 1.44 -4.32 69.61
C TYR A 345 2.52 -4.06 70.68
N VAL A 346 2.19 -3.36 71.77
CA VAL A 346 3.11 -3.10 72.88
C VAL A 346 3.19 -4.29 73.84
N THR A 347 2.13 -5.11 73.96
CA THR A 347 2.10 -6.22 74.93
C THR A 347 2.83 -7.48 74.46
N ASN A 348 2.98 -7.71 73.15
CA ASN A 348 3.43 -9.00 72.60
C ASN A 348 4.89 -9.05 72.09
N LYS A 349 5.79 -8.18 72.58
CA LYS A 349 7.18 -8.15 72.08
C LYS A 349 8.21 -8.99 72.86
N HIS A 350 7.87 -9.63 73.98
CA HIS A 350 8.81 -10.47 74.75
C HIS A 350 8.14 -11.72 75.34
N ASN A 351 8.28 -12.90 74.70
CA ASN A 351 8.92 -14.11 75.27
C ASN A 351 8.80 -15.32 74.31
N PRO A 352 9.78 -16.24 74.25
CA PRO A 352 9.79 -17.44 73.40
C PRO A 352 9.37 -18.72 74.17
N LEU A 353 8.99 -19.76 73.41
CA LEU A 353 8.89 -21.18 73.76
C LEU A 353 7.85 -21.64 74.81
N SER A 354 6.82 -22.35 74.33
CA SER A 354 6.51 -23.72 74.78
C SER A 354 5.50 -24.37 73.82
N ILE A 355 5.88 -25.54 73.30
CA ILE A 355 5.00 -26.47 72.59
C ILE A 355 4.52 -27.47 73.64
N ASP A 356 3.21 -27.66 73.75
CA ASP A 356 2.59 -28.84 74.34
C ASP A 356 1.22 -29.08 73.64
N PRO A 357 0.69 -30.31 73.62
CA PRO A 357 0.43 -30.99 72.37
C PRO A 357 -0.97 -31.59 72.39
N ASP A 358 -1.95 -30.90 71.79
CA ASP A 358 -3.20 -31.56 71.43
C ASP A 358 -3.95 -30.66 70.48
N ILE A 359 -3.94 -31.03 69.20
CA ILE A 359 -5.04 -30.98 68.24
C ILE A 359 -4.52 -31.76 67.03
N THR A 360 -4.78 -33.05 67.06
CA THR A 360 -4.65 -33.91 65.89
C THR A 360 -5.81 -33.63 64.93
N THR A 361 -5.51 -33.75 63.64
CA THR A 361 -6.42 -33.98 62.49
C THR A 361 -7.14 -32.79 61.84
N MET A 362 -6.46 -32.17 60.86
CA MET A 362 -7.05 -31.81 59.56
C MET A 362 -6.00 -32.03 58.44
N PRO A 363 -6.40 -32.45 57.23
CA PRO A 363 -5.55 -33.24 56.34
C PRO A 363 -4.53 -32.42 55.52
N LEU A 364 -3.46 -33.13 55.16
CA LEU A 364 -2.30 -32.83 54.31
C LEU A 364 -2.59 -32.28 52.89
N ILE A 365 -3.54 -31.36 52.70
CA ILE A 365 -3.94 -30.86 51.36
C ILE A 365 -3.43 -29.42 51.10
N ALA A 366 -2.95 -28.71 52.12
CA ALA A 366 -2.58 -27.29 51.99
C ALA A 366 -1.13 -27.02 51.51
N MET A 367 -0.25 -28.03 51.45
CA MET A 367 1.16 -27.82 51.07
C MET A 367 1.46 -28.01 49.57
N ASP A 368 0.57 -28.63 48.78
CA ASP A 368 0.79 -28.84 47.33
C ASP A 368 0.44 -27.60 46.48
N TYR A 369 -0.53 -26.79 46.90
CA TYR A 369 -0.99 -25.62 46.14
C TYR A 369 0.06 -24.52 45.98
N VAL A 370 0.94 -24.34 46.98
CA VAL A 370 1.97 -23.29 46.92
C VAL A 370 3.07 -23.69 45.93
N ALA A 371 3.48 -24.95 45.93
CA ALA A 371 4.48 -25.47 45.00
C ALA A 371 3.96 -25.47 43.55
N ASP A 372 2.67 -25.76 43.34
CA ASP A 372 2.03 -25.68 42.02
C ASP A 372 1.93 -24.25 41.49
N VAL A 373 1.59 -23.29 42.36
CA VAL A 373 1.57 -21.87 41.97
C VAL A 373 2.97 -21.36 41.67
N GLU A 374 3.98 -21.77 42.45
CA GLU A 374 5.38 -21.40 42.19
C GLU A 374 5.90 -21.99 40.87
N ARG A 375 5.55 -23.25 40.56
CA ARG A 375 5.84 -23.88 39.27
C ARG A 375 5.15 -23.16 38.12
N ALA A 376 3.86 -22.88 38.22
CA ALA A 376 3.11 -22.17 37.18
C ALA A 376 3.66 -20.75 36.95
N VAL A 377 4.02 -20.03 38.03
CA VAL A 377 4.64 -18.71 37.92
C VAL A 377 6.05 -18.80 37.29
N HIS A 378 6.80 -19.86 37.59
CA HIS A 378 8.10 -20.09 36.98
C HIS A 378 7.99 -20.39 35.48
N GLU A 379 7.05 -21.26 35.08
CA GLU A 379 6.77 -21.57 33.67
C GLU A 379 6.37 -20.32 32.87
N VAL A 380 5.48 -19.49 33.43
CA VAL A 380 5.08 -18.23 32.78
C VAL A 380 6.25 -17.25 32.65
N LYS A 381 7.19 -17.23 33.61
CA LYS A 381 8.42 -16.41 33.50
C LYS A 381 9.35 -16.94 32.42
N VAL A 382 9.53 -18.26 32.34
CA VAL A 382 10.32 -18.90 31.28
C VAL A 382 9.70 -18.63 29.92
N GLU A 383 8.38 -18.74 29.79
CA GLU A 383 7.68 -18.46 28.54
C GLU A 383 7.81 -16.99 28.14
N ARG A 384 7.61 -16.05 29.09
CA ARG A 384 7.83 -14.61 28.86
C ARG A 384 9.24 -14.32 28.36
N ASP A 385 10.26 -14.88 28.99
CA ASP A 385 11.67 -14.63 28.66
C ASP A 385 12.02 -15.26 27.30
N THR A 386 11.43 -16.40 26.98
CA THR A 386 11.54 -17.05 25.66
C THR A 386 10.90 -16.18 24.56
N TRP A 387 9.68 -15.69 24.78
CA TRP A 387 9.01 -14.78 23.85
C TRP A 387 9.74 -13.45 23.70
N GLN A 388 10.37 -12.94 24.76
CA GLN A 388 11.20 -11.75 24.70
C GLN A 388 12.46 -11.97 23.84
N ALA A 389 13.11 -13.13 23.97
CA ALA A 389 14.26 -13.49 23.14
C ALA A 389 13.87 -13.66 21.66
N VAL A 390 12.73 -14.31 21.39
CA VAL A 390 12.18 -14.47 20.03
C VAL A 390 11.84 -13.11 19.42
N ALA A 391 11.16 -12.22 20.16
CA ALA A 391 10.84 -10.88 19.70
C ALA A 391 12.10 -10.05 19.38
N LEU A 392 13.18 -10.20 20.17
CA LEU A 392 14.45 -9.55 19.88
C LEU A 392 15.11 -10.08 18.60
N GLN A 393 15.00 -11.39 18.34
CA GLN A 393 15.47 -11.99 17.08
C GLN A 393 14.67 -11.48 15.87
N TYR A 394 13.35 -11.40 15.99
CA TYR A 394 12.49 -10.83 14.93
C TYR A 394 12.81 -9.37 14.67
N ARG A 395 12.98 -8.56 15.72
CA ARG A 395 13.38 -7.15 15.58
C ARG A 395 14.73 -7.03 14.88
N THR A 396 15.71 -7.84 15.26
CA THR A 396 17.05 -7.83 14.63
C THR A 396 16.97 -8.25 13.16
N ALA A 397 16.16 -9.26 12.83
CA ALA A 397 15.94 -9.70 11.45
C ALA A 397 15.22 -8.62 10.62
N PHE A 398 14.22 -7.96 11.19
CA PHE A 398 13.51 -6.87 10.56
C PHE A 398 14.44 -5.68 10.29
N GLU A 399 15.21 -5.22 11.29
CA GLU A 399 16.20 -4.15 11.12
C GLU A 399 17.29 -4.48 10.09
N ALA A 400 17.65 -5.77 9.93
CA ALA A 400 18.57 -6.21 8.89
C ALA A 400 17.94 -6.15 7.49
N GLN A 401 16.67 -6.53 7.34
CA GLN A 401 15.95 -6.42 6.08
C GLN A 401 15.67 -4.97 5.69
N THR A 402 15.31 -4.12 6.65
CA THR A 402 15.13 -2.68 6.42
C THR A 402 16.44 -2.03 5.96
N ARG A 403 17.60 -2.42 6.52
CA ARG A 403 18.90 -1.95 6.04
C ARG A 403 19.19 -2.37 4.61
N ARG A 404 18.90 -3.62 4.23
CA ARG A 404 19.05 -4.10 2.84
C ARG A 404 18.13 -3.35 1.87
N LEU A 405 16.91 -3.04 2.29
CA LEU A 405 15.98 -2.25 1.49
C LEU A 405 16.49 -0.82 1.30
N GLN A 406 17.06 -0.21 2.35
CA GLN A 406 17.67 1.11 2.28
C GLN A 406 18.88 1.11 1.32
N GLU A 407 19.74 0.09 1.40
CA GLU A 407 20.87 -0.09 0.47
C GLU A 407 20.40 -0.23 -0.98
N LEU A 408 19.33 -1.01 -1.23
CA LEU A 408 18.74 -1.15 -2.56
C LEU A 408 18.16 0.18 -3.07
N GLN A 409 17.49 0.93 -2.19
CA GLN A 409 16.93 2.23 -2.50
C GLN A 409 18.01 3.24 -2.87
N ASP A 410 19.12 3.24 -2.13
CA ASP A 410 20.29 4.10 -2.41
C ASP A 410 20.94 3.72 -3.75
N ILE A 411 21.02 2.43 -4.08
CA ILE A 411 21.47 1.96 -5.41
C ILE A 411 20.53 2.47 -6.50
N CYS A 412 19.21 2.35 -6.34
CA CYS A 412 18.24 2.86 -7.32
C CYS A 412 18.38 4.37 -7.52
N PHE A 413 18.54 5.14 -6.45
CA PHE A 413 18.75 6.59 -6.55
C PHE A 413 20.07 6.94 -7.25
N ALA A 414 21.15 6.21 -6.96
CA ALA A 414 22.43 6.40 -7.64
C ALA A 414 22.32 6.09 -9.14
N THR A 415 21.69 4.97 -9.51
CA THR A 415 21.47 4.59 -10.92
C THR A 415 20.58 5.60 -11.64
N GLN A 416 19.54 6.11 -10.97
CA GLN A 416 18.67 7.13 -11.56
C GLN A 416 19.41 8.47 -11.78
N ALA A 417 20.28 8.87 -10.85
CA ALA A 417 21.13 10.04 -11.01
C ALA A 417 22.16 9.87 -12.14
N GLU A 418 22.73 8.67 -12.31
CA GLU A 418 23.61 8.35 -13.45
C GLU A 418 22.87 8.47 -14.79
N LEU A 419 21.67 7.88 -14.91
CA LEU A 419 20.84 7.98 -16.11
C LEU A 419 20.44 9.43 -16.43
N GLU A 420 20.15 10.25 -15.42
CA GLU A 420 19.87 11.67 -15.61
C GLU A 420 21.11 12.45 -16.07
N ASN A 421 22.29 12.13 -15.54
CA ASN A 421 23.55 12.70 -15.99
C ASN A 421 23.88 12.32 -17.44
N GLU A 422 23.66 11.07 -17.84
CA GLU A 422 23.81 10.62 -19.22
C GLU A 422 22.83 11.35 -20.16
N ARG A 423 21.56 11.48 -19.76
CA ARG A 423 20.55 12.25 -20.51
C ARG A 423 20.94 13.72 -20.63
N ALA A 424 21.49 14.32 -19.58
CA ALA A 424 21.97 15.69 -19.59
C ALA A 424 23.21 15.87 -20.50
N GLN A 425 24.13 14.90 -20.49
CA GLN A 425 25.27 14.88 -21.42
C GLN A 425 24.81 14.73 -22.86
N GLN A 426 23.86 13.84 -23.16
CA GLN A 426 23.28 13.71 -24.49
C GLN A 426 22.63 15.02 -24.95
N ARG A 427 21.85 15.71 -24.09
CA ARG A 427 21.30 17.04 -24.43
C ARG A 427 22.38 18.07 -24.73
N ARG A 428 23.50 18.07 -24.00
CA ARG A 428 24.65 18.95 -24.27
C ARG A 428 25.35 18.61 -25.57
N LEU A 429 25.48 17.32 -25.90
CA LEU A 429 26.04 16.86 -27.17
C LEU A 429 25.15 17.25 -28.35
N TYR A 430 23.83 17.07 -28.23
CA TYR A 430 22.85 17.53 -29.23
C TYR A 430 22.86 19.06 -29.40
N ALA A 431 22.98 19.82 -28.31
CA ALA A 431 23.10 21.28 -28.36
C ALA A 431 24.41 21.74 -29.03
N LYS A 432 25.52 21.01 -28.85
CA LYS A 432 26.79 21.28 -29.54
C LYS A 432 26.76 20.89 -31.02
N SER A 433 26.05 19.81 -31.40
CA SER A 433 25.88 19.43 -32.82
C SER A 433 24.93 20.35 -33.60
N GLY A 434 24.06 21.09 -32.90
CA GLY A 434 23.11 22.03 -33.52
C GLY A 434 23.70 23.40 -33.88
N GLN A 435 24.97 23.69 -33.57
CA GLN A 435 25.61 25.00 -33.79
C GLN A 435 26.66 25.05 -34.92
N GLY A 436 26.81 23.99 -35.72
CA GLY A 436 27.74 23.96 -36.85
C GLY A 436 27.04 23.71 -38.18
N GLY A 437 26.33 24.70 -38.72
CA GLY A 437 25.58 24.52 -39.96
C GLY A 437 25.15 25.81 -40.63
N ASN A 438 26.07 26.77 -40.79
CA ASN A 438 25.84 27.92 -41.65
C ASN A 438 27.16 28.35 -42.32
N GLN A 439 27.46 27.81 -43.51
CA GLN A 439 28.04 28.53 -44.65
C GLN A 439 28.45 27.61 -45.83
N ARG A 440 27.92 28.00 -47.01
CA ARG A 440 28.48 28.02 -48.38
C ARG A 440 28.74 26.74 -49.19
N ALA A 441 28.17 26.81 -50.38
CA ALA A 441 28.40 26.03 -51.59
C ALA A 441 29.84 26.17 -52.14
N GLY A 442 30.30 25.13 -52.83
CA GLY A 442 31.54 25.13 -53.60
C GLY A 442 31.88 23.75 -54.16
N THR A 443 31.76 23.62 -55.47
CA THR A 443 32.02 22.48 -56.36
C THR A 443 33.51 22.15 -56.57
N ILE A 444 33.75 20.91 -57.04
CA ILE A 444 34.88 20.39 -57.87
C ILE A 444 35.99 19.54 -57.20
N ASP A 445 36.03 18.31 -57.74
CA ASP A 445 37.08 17.30 -58.00
C ASP A 445 38.45 17.24 -57.29
N SER A 446 38.69 16.02 -56.79
CA SER A 446 39.79 15.07 -57.09
C SER A 446 41.26 15.54 -57.04
N ALA A 447 42.03 15.07 -56.05
CA ALA A 447 43.08 14.04 -56.19
C ALA A 447 44.13 14.05 -55.04
N GLU A 448 44.31 12.85 -54.47
CA GLU A 448 45.53 12.24 -53.88
C GLU A 448 46.29 12.86 -52.68
N GLY A 449 46.45 12.05 -51.61
CA GLY A 449 47.44 12.28 -50.54
C GLY A 449 47.22 11.49 -49.24
N LEU A 450 47.79 10.27 -49.18
CA LEU A 450 47.95 9.34 -48.05
C LEU A 450 48.05 9.94 -46.60
N GLN A 451 47.29 9.40 -45.63
CA GLN A 451 47.78 8.54 -44.52
C GLN A 451 46.69 8.20 -43.44
N ARG A 452 46.38 6.89 -43.36
CA ARG A 452 45.93 6.03 -42.23
C ARG A 452 45.07 6.60 -41.08
N GLU A 453 43.85 6.03 -40.92
CA GLU A 453 43.48 5.15 -39.79
C GLU A 453 42.17 4.37 -40.04
N ARG A 454 41.94 3.28 -39.28
CA ARG A 454 41.21 2.02 -39.61
C ARG A 454 39.66 2.08 -39.63
N PRO A 455 38.98 1.08 -40.24
CA PRO A 455 37.58 1.16 -40.67
C PRO A 455 36.57 0.52 -39.69
N PHE A 456 35.37 1.10 -39.63
CA PHE A 456 34.13 0.42 -39.26
C PHE A 456 33.52 -0.18 -40.54
N GLY A 457 33.39 -1.52 -40.62
CA GLY A 457 32.65 -2.24 -41.68
C GLY A 457 31.41 -2.89 -41.05
N THR A 458 30.19 -2.41 -41.32
CA THR A 458 29.25 -2.79 -42.38
C THR A 458 28.80 -4.26 -42.35
N ALA A 459 27.48 -4.42 -42.18
CA ALA A 459 26.74 -5.67 -42.05
C ALA A 459 26.76 -6.51 -43.33
N VAL A 460 26.81 -7.84 -43.17
CA VAL A 460 26.65 -8.83 -44.25
C VAL A 460 25.34 -9.60 -44.02
N VAL A 461 24.51 -9.62 -45.06
CA VAL A 461 23.31 -10.45 -45.20
C VAL A 461 23.74 -11.83 -45.73
N LEU A 462 23.24 -12.92 -45.12
CA LEU A 462 23.38 -14.28 -45.66
C LEU A 462 22.01 -14.96 -45.77
N SER A 463 21.77 -15.57 -46.93
CA SER A 463 20.61 -16.40 -47.29
C SER A 463 20.88 -17.91 -47.03
N PRO A 464 19.84 -18.77 -46.95
CA PRO A 464 19.93 -20.10 -46.35
C PRO A 464 20.08 -21.24 -47.37
N ARG A 465 20.82 -22.31 -47.02
CA ARG A 465 20.72 -23.63 -47.68
C ARG A 465 20.90 -24.83 -46.70
N LYS A 466 19.84 -25.65 -46.65
CA LYS A 466 19.69 -27.14 -46.65
C LYS A 466 20.71 -28.02 -45.90
N THR A 467 20.31 -28.61 -44.75
CA THR A 467 19.79 -29.99 -44.48
C THR A 467 20.81 -31.13 -44.52
N ASP A 468 21.04 -31.81 -43.39
CA ASP A 468 20.76 -33.26 -43.26
C ASP A 468 20.88 -33.80 -41.81
N SER A 469 20.18 -34.92 -41.62
CA SER A 469 19.64 -35.54 -40.40
C SER A 469 20.56 -36.48 -39.62
N THR A 470 20.27 -36.74 -38.34
CA THR A 470 20.08 -38.10 -37.76
C THR A 470 19.53 -38.06 -36.32
N HIS A 471 18.74 -39.09 -35.98
CA HIS A 471 17.73 -39.16 -34.91
C HIS A 471 18.24 -39.55 -33.51
N GLN A 472 17.65 -38.96 -32.46
CA GLN A 472 17.12 -39.69 -31.28
C GLN A 472 16.01 -38.87 -30.56
N ARG A 473 14.87 -39.53 -30.28
CA ARG A 473 13.55 -39.05 -29.79
C ARG A 473 13.63 -38.31 -28.43
N GLN A 474 13.26 -37.02 -28.31
CA GLN A 474 11.93 -36.37 -28.19
C GLN A 474 11.25 -36.40 -26.80
N SER A 475 11.28 -35.25 -26.10
CA SER A 475 10.11 -34.63 -25.47
C SER A 475 10.06 -33.15 -25.90
N SER A 476 8.92 -32.73 -26.45
CA SER A 476 8.77 -31.52 -27.26
C SER A 476 8.22 -30.32 -26.46
N ASN A 477 8.96 -29.21 -26.42
CA ASN A 477 8.46 -27.84 -26.60
C ASN A 477 9.61 -26.81 -26.65
N ASP A 478 10.59 -27.06 -27.52
CA ASP A 478 11.69 -26.14 -27.77
C ASP A 478 11.25 -24.97 -28.65
N CYS A 479 11.47 -23.76 -28.15
CA CYS A 479 11.40 -22.53 -28.92
C CYS A 479 12.47 -22.57 -30.02
N THR A 480 12.08 -22.80 -31.27
CA THR A 480 13.02 -22.91 -32.41
C THR A 480 13.41 -21.54 -32.97
N ASN A 481 13.75 -20.59 -32.10
CA ASN A 481 14.28 -19.30 -32.53
C ASN A 481 15.80 -19.31 -32.32
N PRO A 482 16.61 -19.29 -33.39
CA PRO A 482 18.07 -19.43 -33.31
C PRO A 482 18.74 -18.32 -32.49
N LEU A 483 18.05 -17.20 -32.25
CA LEU A 483 18.53 -16.12 -31.38
C LEU A 483 18.75 -16.58 -29.93
N PHE A 484 17.97 -17.56 -29.45
CA PHE A 484 18.03 -18.03 -28.06
C PHE A 484 18.85 -19.31 -27.86
N ASN A 485 19.52 -19.82 -28.91
CA ASN A 485 20.31 -21.06 -28.84
C ASN A 485 21.36 -21.03 -27.71
N ARG A 486 21.99 -19.88 -27.46
CA ARG A 486 22.96 -19.73 -26.37
C ARG A 486 22.32 -19.85 -24.99
N VAL A 487 21.14 -19.27 -24.80
CA VAL A 487 20.37 -19.40 -23.55
C VAL A 487 19.98 -20.86 -23.33
N GLN A 488 19.46 -21.53 -24.36
CA GLN A 488 19.07 -22.95 -24.30
C GLN A 488 20.26 -23.87 -24.02
N LEU A 489 21.42 -23.60 -24.62
CA LEU A 489 22.65 -24.35 -24.35
C LEU A 489 23.08 -24.19 -22.88
N SER A 490 23.03 -22.97 -22.35
CA SER A 490 23.34 -22.71 -20.93
C SER A 490 22.32 -23.37 -19.98
N MET A 491 21.03 -23.40 -20.34
CA MET A 491 20.01 -24.14 -19.60
C MET A 491 20.26 -25.65 -19.59
N ALA A 492 20.63 -26.23 -20.74
CA ALA A 492 20.96 -27.66 -20.84
C ALA A 492 22.17 -28.04 -19.97
N GLN A 493 23.13 -27.11 -19.83
CA GLN A 493 24.29 -27.24 -18.95
C GLN A 493 23.99 -26.92 -17.48
N ARG A 494 22.72 -26.62 -17.11
CA ARG A 494 22.28 -26.17 -15.78
C ARG A 494 23.02 -24.92 -15.28
N ASN A 495 23.55 -24.11 -16.21
CA ASN A 495 24.19 -22.84 -15.90
C ASN A 495 23.16 -21.71 -16.04
N TYR A 496 22.24 -21.64 -15.08
CA TYR A 496 21.13 -20.71 -15.14
C TYR A 496 21.55 -19.24 -15.00
N GLY A 497 22.62 -18.95 -14.23
CA GLY A 497 23.15 -17.59 -14.12
C GLY A 497 23.61 -17.03 -15.46
N THR A 498 24.34 -17.83 -16.26
CA THR A 498 24.72 -17.42 -17.62
C THR A 498 23.52 -17.35 -18.56
N ALA A 499 22.55 -18.27 -18.43
CA ALA A 499 21.31 -18.23 -19.22
C ALA A 499 20.50 -16.95 -18.94
N LEU A 500 20.40 -16.51 -17.68
CA LEU A 500 19.72 -15.28 -17.28
C LEU A 500 20.39 -14.02 -17.87
N VAL A 501 21.71 -13.92 -17.73
CA VAL A 501 22.46 -12.78 -18.28
C VAL A 501 22.30 -12.68 -19.80
N GLU A 502 22.37 -13.80 -20.51
CA GLU A 502 22.21 -13.82 -21.96
C GLU A 502 20.78 -13.49 -22.39
N ILE A 503 19.76 -13.98 -21.68
CA ILE A 503 18.37 -13.68 -22.06
C ILE A 503 17.98 -12.25 -21.74
N GLU A 504 18.46 -11.67 -20.64
CA GLU A 504 18.22 -10.26 -20.32
C GLU A 504 18.89 -9.34 -21.33
N ARG A 505 20.12 -9.66 -21.72
CA ARG A 505 20.80 -8.93 -22.80
C ARG A 505 20.01 -8.97 -24.11
N LEU A 506 19.45 -10.12 -24.47
CA LEU A 506 18.64 -10.26 -25.68
C LEU A 506 17.32 -9.48 -25.59
N LEU A 507 16.63 -9.53 -24.44
CA LEU A 507 15.37 -8.83 -24.22
C LEU A 507 15.53 -7.29 -24.25
N CYS A 508 16.66 -6.78 -23.77
CA CYS A 508 17.05 -5.37 -23.88
C CYS A 508 17.41 -4.93 -25.31
N GLY A 509 17.66 -5.88 -26.22
CA GLY A 509 17.98 -5.63 -27.62
C GLY A 509 16.76 -5.39 -28.52
N PRO A 510 16.99 -5.03 -29.79
CA PRO A 510 15.93 -4.92 -30.78
C PRO A 510 15.43 -6.32 -31.16
N LEU A 511 14.27 -6.69 -30.63
CA LEU A 511 13.57 -7.95 -30.96
C LEU A 511 12.23 -7.65 -31.62
N SER A 512 11.79 -8.53 -32.52
CA SER A 512 10.39 -8.53 -32.97
C SER A 512 9.46 -8.85 -31.79
N SER A 513 8.20 -8.41 -31.87
CA SER A 513 7.18 -8.69 -30.85
C SER A 513 7.10 -10.18 -30.51
N LYS A 514 7.17 -11.03 -31.55
CA LYS A 514 7.18 -12.49 -31.43
C LYS A 514 8.42 -13.02 -30.71
N ALA A 515 9.61 -12.57 -31.08
CA ALA A 515 10.86 -12.98 -30.43
C ALA A 515 10.93 -12.49 -28.97
N ARG A 516 10.33 -11.34 -28.66
CA ARG A 516 10.24 -10.82 -27.30
C ARG A 516 9.29 -11.67 -26.44
N ALA A 517 8.12 -12.04 -26.93
CA ALA A 517 7.21 -12.95 -26.23
C ALA A 517 7.86 -14.33 -25.97
N GLU A 518 8.57 -14.87 -26.96
CA GLU A 518 9.36 -16.10 -26.85
C GLU A 518 10.47 -15.98 -25.79
N GLY A 519 11.19 -14.85 -25.79
CA GLY A 519 12.24 -14.55 -24.81
C GLY A 519 11.70 -14.40 -23.39
N LEU A 520 10.53 -13.81 -23.18
CA LEU A 520 9.92 -13.67 -21.85
C LEU A 520 9.48 -15.03 -21.29
N LEU A 521 8.88 -15.89 -22.12
CA LEU A 521 8.57 -17.27 -21.73
C LEU A 521 9.82 -18.08 -21.39
N LEU A 522 10.89 -17.92 -22.19
CA LEU A 522 12.16 -18.59 -21.91
C LEU A 522 12.81 -18.04 -20.63
N LYS A 523 12.78 -16.72 -20.38
CA LYS A 523 13.27 -16.11 -19.12
C LYS A 523 12.55 -16.69 -17.91
N SER A 524 11.22 -16.78 -17.97
CA SER A 524 10.42 -17.37 -16.92
C SER A 524 10.79 -18.85 -16.66
N ASN A 525 11.09 -19.63 -17.71
CA ASN A 525 11.54 -21.02 -17.55
C ASN A 525 12.93 -21.12 -16.91
N VAL A 526 13.86 -20.23 -17.27
CA VAL A 526 15.19 -20.15 -16.64
C VAL A 526 15.07 -19.82 -15.15
N LEU A 527 14.27 -18.81 -14.81
CA LEU A 527 14.03 -18.40 -13.42
C LEU A 527 13.39 -19.52 -12.59
N ARG A 528 12.32 -20.13 -13.11
CA ARG A 528 11.67 -21.28 -12.45
C ARG A 528 12.63 -22.45 -12.23
N ALA A 529 13.50 -22.75 -13.19
CA ALA A 529 14.50 -23.81 -13.08
C ALA A 529 15.67 -23.46 -12.12
N SER A 530 15.85 -22.17 -11.79
CA SER A 530 16.94 -21.69 -10.94
C SER A 530 16.67 -21.95 -9.46
N GLY A 531 15.41 -21.95 -9.03
CA GLY A 531 15.02 -22.34 -7.67
C GLY A 531 13.72 -21.69 -7.18
N PRO A 532 13.26 -22.04 -5.98
CA PRO A 532 12.00 -21.54 -5.41
C PRO A 532 12.02 -20.03 -5.11
N ASP A 533 13.19 -19.46 -4.84
CA ASP A 533 13.36 -18.04 -4.53
C ASP A 533 13.05 -17.13 -5.74
N GLU A 534 13.14 -17.68 -6.96
CA GLU A 534 12.99 -16.96 -8.24
C GLU A 534 11.58 -17.12 -8.85
N LEU A 535 10.65 -17.78 -8.16
CA LEU A 535 9.30 -18.08 -8.70
C LEU A 535 8.46 -16.82 -8.92
N TYR A 536 8.62 -15.79 -8.09
CA TYR A 536 7.93 -14.51 -8.28
C TYR A 536 8.45 -13.75 -9.50
N ASP A 537 9.78 -13.77 -9.74
CA ASP A 537 10.38 -13.16 -10.92
C ASP A 537 10.03 -13.94 -12.20
N ALA A 538 9.94 -15.28 -12.10
CA ALA A 538 9.43 -16.12 -13.18
C ALA A 538 7.97 -15.77 -13.54
N LEU A 539 7.15 -15.45 -12.53
CA LEU A 539 5.76 -15.04 -12.71
C LEU A 539 5.64 -13.63 -13.29
N ALA A 540 6.53 -12.72 -12.91
CA ALA A 540 6.61 -11.38 -13.47
C ALA A 540 6.90 -11.43 -14.98
N ALA A 541 7.85 -12.27 -15.41
CA ALA A 541 8.15 -12.46 -16.84
C ALA A 541 6.95 -13.04 -17.63
N CYS A 542 6.12 -13.91 -17.03
CA CYS A 542 4.87 -14.36 -17.66
C CYS A 542 3.82 -13.26 -17.77
N SER A 543 3.76 -12.36 -16.78
CA SER A 543 2.83 -11.23 -16.76
C SER A 543 3.19 -10.20 -17.82
N GLU A 544 4.49 -9.93 -18.00
CA GLU A 544 4.99 -9.06 -19.07
C GLU A 544 4.68 -9.66 -20.46
N ALA A 545 4.82 -10.99 -20.62
CA ALA A 545 4.48 -11.66 -21.87
C ALA A 545 2.97 -11.58 -22.18
N LEU A 546 2.11 -11.68 -21.15
CA LEU A 546 0.66 -11.53 -21.30
C LEU A 546 0.30 -10.10 -21.74
N GLU A 547 0.86 -9.08 -21.09
CA GLU A 547 0.61 -7.69 -21.44
C GLU A 547 1.01 -7.40 -22.90
N LEU A 548 2.13 -7.98 -23.34
CA LEU A 548 2.56 -7.88 -24.73
C LEU A 548 1.56 -8.52 -25.70
N CYS A 549 0.96 -9.66 -25.32
CA CYS A 549 -0.08 -10.32 -26.13
C CYS A 549 -1.39 -9.54 -26.17
N ASP A 550 -1.82 -8.97 -25.05
CA ASP A 550 -3.05 -8.15 -24.97
C ASP A 550 -2.97 -6.91 -25.86
N ARG A 551 -1.76 -6.38 -26.07
CA ARG A 551 -1.50 -5.18 -26.89
C ARG A 551 -1.37 -5.47 -28.38
N LEU A 552 -1.03 -6.70 -28.76
CA LEU A 552 -0.67 -7.07 -30.13
C LEU A 552 -1.39 -8.36 -30.53
N SER A 553 -2.45 -8.23 -31.32
CA SER A 553 -3.26 -9.37 -31.79
C SER A 553 -2.47 -10.44 -32.56
N GLU A 554 -1.34 -10.08 -33.17
CA GLU A 554 -0.41 -11.01 -33.83
C GLU A 554 0.23 -12.04 -32.87
N LEU A 555 0.14 -11.82 -31.55
CA LEU A 555 0.70 -12.68 -30.52
C LEU A 555 -0.35 -13.56 -29.82
N GLU A 556 -1.61 -13.53 -30.24
CA GLU A 556 -2.70 -14.32 -29.65
C GLU A 556 -2.36 -15.82 -29.58
N ALA A 557 -1.60 -16.34 -30.56
CA ALA A 557 -1.11 -17.72 -30.58
C ALA A 557 -0.19 -18.10 -29.39
N PHE A 558 0.37 -17.13 -28.66
CA PHE A 558 1.19 -17.38 -27.46
C PHE A 558 0.36 -17.47 -26.18
N LEU A 559 -0.89 -17.01 -26.20
CA LEU A 559 -1.75 -16.93 -25.03
C LEU A 559 -1.91 -18.28 -24.31
N PRO A 560 -2.17 -19.41 -24.99
CA PRO A 560 -2.26 -20.71 -24.32
C PRO A 560 -0.98 -21.11 -23.59
N ARG A 561 0.20 -20.80 -24.17
CA ARG A 561 1.51 -21.12 -23.59
C ARG A 561 1.83 -20.25 -22.37
N ILE A 562 1.51 -18.95 -22.44
CA ILE A 562 1.68 -18.01 -21.33
C ILE A 562 0.78 -18.38 -20.15
N GLN A 563 -0.50 -18.67 -20.42
CA GLN A 563 -1.46 -19.05 -19.40
C GLN A 563 -1.10 -20.37 -18.73
N TYR A 564 -0.66 -21.36 -19.52
CA TYR A 564 -0.16 -22.62 -18.99
C TYR A 564 1.04 -22.42 -18.07
N GLN A 565 2.06 -21.68 -18.51
CA GLN A 565 3.27 -21.44 -17.71
C GLN A 565 2.96 -20.65 -16.42
N ARG A 566 2.05 -19.68 -16.51
CA ARG A 566 1.56 -18.91 -15.36
C ARG A 566 0.80 -19.78 -14.35
N GLY A 567 -0.06 -20.69 -14.82
CA GLY A 567 -0.76 -21.65 -13.97
C GLY A 567 0.19 -22.55 -13.20
N VAL A 568 1.27 -23.02 -13.84
CA VAL A 568 2.29 -23.85 -13.18
C VAL A 568 3.02 -23.08 -12.07
N LEU A 569 3.35 -21.81 -12.30
CA LEU A 569 3.99 -20.96 -11.29
C LEU A 569 3.06 -20.68 -10.10
N TYR A 570 1.79 -20.39 -10.35
CA TYR A 570 0.80 -20.25 -9.27
C TYR A 570 0.65 -21.54 -8.46
N TYR A 571 0.68 -22.70 -9.13
CA TYR A 571 0.60 -24.00 -8.46
C TYR A 571 1.82 -24.24 -7.56
N GLU A 572 3.04 -24.00 -8.05
CA GLU A 572 4.27 -24.13 -7.26
C GLU A 572 4.31 -23.16 -6.06
N LEU A 573 3.73 -21.96 -6.21
CA LEU A 573 3.56 -20.97 -5.15
C LEU A 573 2.40 -21.28 -4.17
N ARG A 574 1.69 -22.41 -4.34
CA ARG A 574 0.48 -22.78 -3.56
C ARG A 574 -0.68 -21.77 -3.65
N LEU A 575 -0.77 -21.03 -4.75
CA LEU A 575 -1.89 -20.14 -5.10
C LEU A 575 -2.94 -20.90 -5.91
N LEU A 576 -3.58 -21.90 -5.29
CA LEU A 576 -4.37 -22.94 -5.96
C LEU A 576 -5.57 -22.41 -6.76
N HIS A 577 -6.24 -21.37 -6.27
CA HIS A 577 -7.37 -20.76 -6.98
C HIS A 577 -6.93 -20.07 -8.27
N GLN A 578 -5.85 -19.30 -8.21
CA GLN A 578 -5.25 -18.59 -9.35
C GLN A 578 -4.63 -19.58 -10.35
N ALA A 579 -4.03 -20.66 -9.87
CA ALA A 579 -3.54 -21.75 -10.69
C ALA A 579 -4.68 -22.38 -11.50
N ARG A 580 -5.78 -22.76 -10.83
CA ARG A 580 -6.96 -23.34 -11.47
C ARG A 580 -7.58 -22.44 -12.53
N GLU A 581 -7.66 -21.14 -12.26
CA GLU A 581 -8.17 -20.15 -13.21
C GLU A 581 -7.28 -20.03 -14.44
N ALA A 582 -5.97 -19.87 -14.26
CA ALA A 582 -5.01 -19.79 -15.36
C ALA A 582 -5.07 -21.04 -16.26
N PHE A 583 -5.12 -22.24 -15.69
CA PHE A 583 -5.28 -23.48 -16.46
C PHE A 583 -6.62 -23.59 -17.20
N SER A 584 -7.67 -22.91 -16.73
CA SER A 584 -8.98 -22.92 -17.39
C SER A 584 -9.02 -22.07 -18.66
N THR A 585 -8.06 -21.15 -18.82
CA THR A 585 -7.95 -20.27 -20.00
C THR A 585 -7.16 -20.88 -21.15
N VAL A 586 -6.62 -22.10 -20.99
CA VAL A 586 -5.85 -22.82 -22.01
C VAL A 586 -6.82 -23.66 -22.88
N SER A 587 -7.42 -23.09 -23.94
CA SER A 587 -8.44 -23.81 -24.75
C SER A 587 -8.02 -24.30 -26.14
N ASP A 588 -6.90 -23.82 -26.70
CA ASP A 588 -6.67 -23.93 -28.16
C ASP A 588 -5.50 -24.84 -28.57
N ASP A 589 -4.83 -25.51 -27.62
CA ASP A 589 -3.73 -26.45 -27.86
C ASP A 589 -4.08 -27.80 -27.23
N GLU A 590 -4.31 -28.83 -28.08
CA GLU A 590 -4.79 -30.16 -27.66
C GLU A 590 -3.83 -30.84 -26.66
N LEU A 591 -2.53 -30.55 -26.74
CA LEU A 591 -1.50 -31.17 -25.90
C LEU A 591 -1.33 -30.44 -24.57
N LEU A 592 -1.41 -29.10 -24.57
CA LEU A 592 -1.41 -28.30 -23.33
C LEU A 592 -2.73 -28.39 -22.57
N SER A 593 -3.86 -28.53 -23.28
CA SER A 593 -5.20 -28.68 -22.71
C SER A 593 -5.33 -29.94 -21.84
N ALA A 594 -4.73 -31.05 -22.28
CA ALA A 594 -4.69 -32.29 -21.50
C ALA A 594 -3.94 -32.10 -20.16
N ARG A 595 -2.75 -31.48 -20.20
CA ARG A 595 -1.93 -31.21 -19.01
C ARG A 595 -2.59 -30.18 -18.08
N ALA A 596 -3.15 -29.11 -18.65
CA ALA A 596 -3.88 -28.09 -17.88
C ALA A 596 -5.08 -28.71 -17.13
N SER A 597 -5.77 -29.67 -17.75
CA SER A 597 -6.88 -30.40 -17.13
C SER A 597 -6.45 -31.31 -15.97
N GLU A 598 -5.24 -31.89 -16.04
CA GLU A 598 -4.65 -32.63 -14.92
C GLU A 598 -4.35 -31.70 -13.73
N TYR A 599 -3.68 -30.56 -13.99
CA TYR A 599 -3.39 -29.59 -12.94
C TYR A 599 -4.64 -28.98 -12.32
N ARG A 600 -5.70 -28.73 -13.10
CA ARG A 600 -7.00 -28.26 -12.55
C ARG A 600 -7.58 -29.24 -11.55
N ARG A 601 -7.62 -30.54 -11.90
CA ARG A 601 -8.09 -31.60 -10.99
C ARG A 601 -7.25 -31.66 -9.72
N SER A 602 -5.92 -31.60 -9.84
CA SER A 602 -5.03 -31.53 -8.68
C SER A 602 -5.31 -30.32 -7.77
N CYS A 603 -5.55 -29.14 -8.37
CA CYS A 603 -5.92 -27.95 -7.59
C CYS A 603 -7.25 -28.13 -6.87
N ASP A 604 -8.26 -28.68 -7.54
CA ASP A 604 -9.58 -28.92 -6.94
C ASP A 604 -9.49 -29.94 -5.79
N ASP A 605 -8.74 -31.04 -5.97
CA ASP A 605 -8.49 -32.04 -4.93
C ASP A 605 -7.81 -31.42 -3.69
N GLU A 606 -6.78 -30.58 -3.87
CA GLU A 606 -6.11 -29.88 -2.76
C GLU A 606 -7.02 -28.85 -2.09
N ILE A 607 -7.82 -28.10 -2.86
CA ILE A 607 -8.79 -27.13 -2.32
C ILE A 607 -9.85 -27.84 -1.49
N ASP A 608 -10.33 -29.01 -1.93
CA ASP A 608 -11.34 -29.77 -1.21
C ASP A 608 -10.78 -30.45 0.05
N GLN A 609 -9.53 -30.92 0.04
CA GLN A 609 -8.84 -31.37 1.25
C GLN A 609 -8.73 -30.26 2.30
N LEU A 610 -8.41 -29.03 1.88
CA LEU A 610 -8.37 -27.85 2.77
C LEU A 610 -9.76 -27.48 3.33
N ARG A 611 -10.83 -27.74 2.57
CA ARG A 611 -12.22 -27.53 3.02
C ARG A 611 -12.68 -28.60 4.02
N VAL A 612 -12.30 -29.86 3.80
CA VAL A 612 -12.59 -30.97 4.73
C VAL A 612 -11.87 -30.79 6.06
N ALA A 613 -10.62 -30.32 6.05
CA ALA A 613 -9.87 -29.98 7.28
C ALA A 613 -10.53 -28.86 8.10
N ARG A 614 -11.36 -28.02 7.48
CA ARG A 614 -12.12 -26.94 8.14
C ARG A 614 -13.54 -27.35 8.57
N ARG A 615 -13.98 -28.58 8.28
CA ARG A 615 -15.22 -29.15 8.86
C ARG A 615 -14.91 -29.93 10.15
N ARG A 616 -14.67 -29.19 11.24
CA ARG A 616 -15.02 -29.66 12.59
C ARG A 616 -15.87 -28.57 13.26
N PRO A 617 -17.19 -28.78 13.43
CA PRO A 617 -18.03 -27.96 14.29
C PRO A 617 -17.79 -28.31 15.76
N GLY A 618 -17.92 -27.30 16.62
CA GLY A 618 -17.52 -27.34 18.02
C GLY A 618 -18.45 -28.09 18.97
N PHE A 619 -18.04 -28.06 20.24
CA PHE A 619 -18.85 -28.31 21.44
C PHE A 619 -19.57 -29.66 21.49
N ASP A 620 -18.95 -30.64 22.16
CA ASP A 620 -19.66 -31.66 22.91
C ASP A 620 -18.88 -31.93 24.21
N GLU A 621 -19.57 -31.82 25.34
CA GLU A 621 -19.07 -32.03 26.70
C GLU A 621 -18.99 -33.53 27.02
N ASP A 622 -18.03 -33.88 27.89
CA ASP A 622 -17.88 -35.12 28.65
C ASP A 622 -17.75 -36.47 27.93
N ARG A 623 -16.47 -36.90 27.82
CA ARG A 623 -16.08 -38.24 28.30
C ARG A 623 -14.61 -38.29 28.72
N THR A 624 -14.40 -38.32 30.02
CA THR A 624 -13.21 -38.86 30.68
C THR A 624 -13.03 -40.34 30.31
N THR A 625 -11.82 -40.73 29.92
CA THR A 625 -11.10 -41.88 30.50
C THR A 625 -9.64 -41.84 30.07
N MET A 626 -8.78 -41.89 31.08
CA MET A 626 -7.36 -42.18 30.97
C MET A 626 -7.10 -43.57 30.38
N GLY A 627 -5.96 -43.73 29.74
CA GLY A 627 -5.19 -44.99 29.77
C GLY A 627 -4.88 -45.60 28.41
N GLU A 628 -3.58 -45.87 28.22
CA GLU A 628 -2.94 -46.74 27.21
C GLU A 628 -2.66 -46.06 25.85
N LEU A 629 -1.43 -45.99 25.33
CA LEU A 629 -0.21 -46.73 25.68
C LEU A 629 1.03 -45.95 25.19
N LEU A 630 1.92 -45.63 26.13
CA LEU A 630 3.34 -45.37 25.92
C LEU A 630 4.05 -46.71 25.67
N VAL A 631 4.13 -47.17 24.42
CA VAL A 631 5.10 -48.15 23.88
C VAL A 631 5.01 -47.92 22.35
N GLU A 632 5.95 -47.29 21.65
CA GLU A 632 7.30 -47.78 21.38
C GLU A 632 8.28 -46.59 21.24
N LEU A 633 9.22 -46.50 22.18
CA LEU A 633 10.54 -45.93 21.93
C LEU A 633 11.49 -47.09 21.59
N GLY A 634 12.15 -47.00 20.44
CA GLY A 634 13.22 -47.90 19.99
C GLY A 634 13.12 -48.05 18.47
N GLU A 635 14.09 -47.69 17.63
CA GLU A 635 15.53 -47.55 17.79
C GLU A 635 16.10 -46.64 16.68
N LYS A 636 17.22 -45.96 16.99
CA LYS A 636 18.39 -45.62 16.13
C LYS A 636 18.11 -44.98 14.75
N GLY A 637 18.60 -43.80 14.38
CA GLY A 637 19.87 -43.15 14.70
C GLY A 637 20.69 -42.92 13.41
N LEU A 638 20.96 -41.63 13.11
CA LEU A 638 22.00 -41.08 12.21
C LEU A 638 21.72 -41.07 10.69
N ASP A 639 21.71 -39.90 10.03
CA ASP A 639 22.97 -39.24 9.70
C ASP A 639 22.83 -37.74 9.31
N SER A 640 23.93 -37.04 9.51
CA SER A 640 24.17 -35.60 9.42
C SER A 640 24.64 -35.18 8.02
N LYS A 641 24.18 -34.01 7.51
CA LYS A 641 24.90 -33.15 6.53
C LYS A 641 24.10 -31.89 6.19
N ARG A 642 24.49 -30.75 6.78
CA ARG A 642 24.55 -29.40 6.12
C ARG A 642 24.92 -28.31 7.12
N ARG A 643 26.21 -28.21 7.43
CA ARG A 643 26.87 -26.95 7.82
C ARG A 643 28.27 -26.96 7.22
N ARG A 644 28.43 -26.29 6.07
CA ARG A 644 29.70 -25.80 5.52
C ARG A 644 29.42 -25.14 4.17
N THR A 645 29.18 -23.83 4.16
CA THR A 645 29.38 -22.95 2.98
C THR A 645 29.37 -21.45 3.32
N SER A 646 29.38 -21.03 4.59
CA SER A 646 29.37 -19.61 4.98
C SER A 646 30.76 -18.97 5.15
N ALA A 647 31.83 -19.68 4.81
CA ALA A 647 33.21 -19.19 4.92
C ALA A 647 33.88 -18.81 3.58
N GLN A 648 33.44 -19.37 2.44
CA GLN A 648 34.04 -19.07 1.13
C GLN A 648 33.45 -17.84 0.43
N LEU A 649 32.26 -17.37 0.82
CA LEU A 649 31.63 -16.18 0.23
C LEU A 649 32.15 -14.82 0.77
N ARG A 650 32.96 -14.81 1.84
CA ARG A 650 33.51 -13.57 2.39
C ARG A 650 34.80 -13.10 1.72
N GLN A 651 35.49 -13.94 0.95
CA GLN A 651 36.78 -13.57 0.33
C GLN A 651 36.65 -12.98 -1.08
N TYR A 652 35.49 -13.07 -1.74
CA TYR A 652 35.33 -12.54 -3.10
C TYR A 652 34.83 -11.08 -3.16
N ALA A 653 34.21 -10.58 -2.08
CA ALA A 653 33.69 -9.20 -2.01
C ALA A 653 34.74 -8.14 -1.60
N ALA A 654 35.91 -8.55 -1.11
CA ALA A 654 36.94 -7.64 -0.62
C ALA A 654 37.94 -7.13 -1.68
N ALA A 655 37.89 -7.65 -2.92
CA ALA A 655 38.95 -7.42 -3.91
C ALA A 655 38.71 -6.27 -4.92
N LYS A 656 37.60 -5.53 -4.85
CA LYS A 656 37.31 -4.45 -5.82
C LYS A 656 37.08 -3.05 -5.22
N ALA A 657 37.56 -2.82 -4.00
CA ALA A 657 37.65 -1.48 -3.42
C ALA A 657 39.03 -0.88 -3.69
N LYS A 658 39.26 -0.34 -4.90
CA LYS A 658 40.30 0.67 -5.12
C LYS A 658 39.63 1.98 -5.54
N ARG A 659 39.83 2.96 -4.67
CA ARG A 659 39.24 4.30 -4.61
C ARG A 659 39.48 5.13 -5.88
N MET A 660 38.49 5.91 -6.27
CA MET A 660 38.71 7.26 -6.82
C MET A 660 38.20 8.27 -5.80
N SER A 661 39.03 9.24 -5.44
CA SER A 661 38.62 10.35 -4.55
C SER A 661 37.66 11.29 -5.27
N LEU A 662 36.64 11.76 -4.55
CA LEU A 662 35.69 12.75 -5.05
C LEU A 662 36.38 14.10 -5.33
N PRO A 663 35.98 14.82 -6.40
CA PRO A 663 36.55 16.13 -6.72
C PRO A 663 36.31 17.17 -5.63
N HIS A 664 37.31 18.00 -5.36
CA HIS A 664 37.35 19.04 -4.32
C HIS A 664 36.23 20.09 -4.39
N ARG A 665 35.44 20.12 -5.47
CA ARG A 665 34.30 21.03 -5.67
C ARG A 665 33.04 20.64 -4.89
N TRP A 666 32.98 19.43 -4.34
CA TRP A 666 31.82 18.91 -3.60
C TRP A 666 31.96 19.03 -2.07
N VAL A 667 33.03 19.66 -1.57
CA VAL A 667 33.34 19.73 -0.13
C VAL A 667 33.41 21.18 0.40
N ALA A 668 33.31 22.21 -0.44
CA ALA A 668 33.33 23.61 0.04
C ALA A 668 31.92 24.14 0.33
N SER A 669 31.67 24.49 1.59
CA SER A 669 30.48 25.20 2.06
C SER A 669 30.47 26.65 1.56
N LYS A 670 29.32 27.12 1.08
CA LYS A 670 29.06 28.54 0.85
C LYS A 670 28.91 29.27 2.19
N SER A 671 30.01 29.79 2.70
CA SER A 671 30.04 30.89 3.67
C SER A 671 31.41 31.54 3.56
N ASP A 672 31.49 32.56 2.72
CA ASP A 672 32.38 33.72 2.83
C ASP A 672 32.29 34.48 1.50
N GLU A 673 31.34 35.40 1.43
CA GLU A 673 31.42 36.63 0.63
C GLU A 673 30.31 37.59 1.11
N HIS A 674 30.63 38.29 2.21
CA HIS A 674 30.24 39.63 2.68
C HIS A 674 29.98 39.67 4.18
#